data_AF-A0A660U4G7-F1
#
_entry.id   AF-A0A660U4G7-F1
#
_cell.length_a   1.000
_cell.length_b   1.000
_cell.length_c   1.000
_cell.angle_alpha   90.00
_cell.angle_beta   90.00
_cell.angle_gamma   90.00
#
_symmetry.space_group_name_H-M   'P 1'
#
loop_
_entity.id
_entity.type
_entity.pdbx_description
1 polymer ?
#
loop_
_entity_poly.entity_id
_entity_poly.type
_entity_poly.pdbx_seq_one_letter_code
_entity_poly.pdbx_strand_id
1 'polypeptide(L)'
;MKIYRYAKAKTLFIFITLFLSFPASIVPSSETSFYFPVYSGGFFHNPLEKFNFKKDYSVETELNIEGQIQLDLGYGFTFPLKKGITVGEGSYGIDRGLKYDMLEKLLIDGTIGDRIHFEFDYDSERTEEGLLEENNIYSVEYRGKEDEFLKEVTVGNKYLGVEGGRYVKVDEASPDSFALRALGGWDQLYFNALLRYDVGYEGVKVFKGNRRDVVDEVYDVDYIKSTYFFIPDKDIDPDSLRLYVSSTTTVDLTLDNKDFRLLIEGVDYDFDPSTGFIYLENSLASEDELVCYYTKGGQAVGSTSLGIGAIIGESGVRVDFNSNSFPQYFDSSGEFLYLKKRAFNSYWELRNAYPLPSYEGTGISSFEVRLLYTENSSPNSNYDDIIDQYSIDSERGVVFFNFTDGTGNFYPRPFPGVSPYSSPVTTENNPFDPDNPVYGGLSYPTVDKSINKLEFSYSFYTDTFFLDFNVIPGSVEIVVDGKVLKESDYEVDYSFGTVTFGEGVVTPTSEIEIKYRYTSFGGGNKGLVGQFGVFYSNDFIDLKNLTLYRSPLGTREAPELGAEGKRDIYNSTEIGFKIGANEDEEGAYFEAQAGVGLGLTNPNPHGKAIIDDMESSEAIFRVSNEAESWIIGSESQILEDTGVQLTTRGDLLYKNYYKSTVLSGEVLEDLSWEIPQDQVFDYSEKAGPYNTSNHPDYSSENSLVMEYEIPDGGEDDYVTMVTPVGPEDFSIYDTFNILFKATEIEGGPVRLYVEFLKDYNEDLDGDGVLDGEKSVNDNGF
;
A
#
# COMPACT_ATOMS: atom_id res chain seq x y z
N MET A 1 40.41 -9.10 52.71
CA MET A 1 40.39 -10.48 52.17
C MET A 1 39.03 -11.09 52.44
N LYS A 2 38.37 -11.55 51.37
CA LYS A 2 37.15 -12.38 51.28
C LYS A 2 35.80 -11.78 51.75
N ILE A 3 35.09 -11.29 50.72
CA ILE A 3 33.64 -11.14 50.58
C ILE A 3 32.97 -12.51 50.78
N TYR A 4 31.94 -12.57 51.61
CA TYR A 4 31.03 -13.72 51.70
C TYR A 4 29.89 -13.55 50.69
N ARG A 5 29.85 -14.46 49.70
CA ARG A 5 28.73 -14.65 48.77
C ARG A 5 27.76 -15.68 49.37
N TYR A 6 26.50 -15.31 49.51
CA TYR A 6 25.38 -16.26 49.57
C TYR A 6 24.20 -15.67 48.80
N ALA A 7 23.88 -16.26 47.65
CA ALA A 7 22.52 -16.39 47.12
C ALA A 7 22.59 -17.37 45.94
N LYS A 8 21.93 -18.51 46.11
CA LYS A 8 21.66 -19.47 45.04
C LYS A 8 20.56 -18.88 44.15
N ALA A 9 20.84 -18.71 42.87
CA ALA A 9 19.84 -18.55 41.82
C ALA A 9 20.34 -19.32 40.59
N LYS A 10 19.91 -20.56 40.46
CA LYS A 10 20.11 -21.41 39.27
C LYS A 10 18.86 -22.28 39.10
N THR A 11 17.79 -21.66 38.59
CA THR A 11 16.64 -22.41 38.04
C THR A 11 15.95 -21.72 36.84
N LEU A 12 16.32 -20.49 36.46
CA LEU A 12 15.66 -19.82 35.31
C LEU A 12 16.36 -20.02 33.95
N PHE A 13 17.44 -20.81 33.88
CA PHE A 13 18.29 -20.89 32.68
C PHE A 13 18.17 -22.21 31.88
N ILE A 14 17.18 -23.06 32.19
CA ILE A 14 17.07 -24.41 31.57
C ILE A 14 15.93 -24.52 30.53
N PHE A 15 14.99 -23.57 30.48
CA PHE A 15 13.90 -23.63 29.48
C PHE A 15 14.27 -23.04 28.10
N ILE A 16 15.34 -22.23 28.01
CA ILE A 16 15.75 -21.59 26.74
C ILE A 16 16.76 -22.45 25.95
N THR A 17 17.30 -23.53 26.53
CA THR A 17 18.38 -24.32 25.88
C THR A 17 17.90 -25.61 25.22
N LEU A 18 16.60 -25.93 25.22
CA LEU A 18 16.10 -27.17 24.60
C LEU A 18 15.71 -27.04 23.11
N PHE A 19 15.75 -25.84 22.53
CA PHE A 19 15.46 -25.59 21.11
C PHE A 19 16.69 -25.54 20.19
N LEU A 20 17.90 -25.76 20.72
CA LEU A 20 19.14 -25.64 19.96
C LEU A 20 20.04 -26.85 20.18
N SER A 21 19.68 -28.01 19.62
CA SER A 21 20.64 -29.05 19.20
C SER A 21 19.93 -30.31 18.72
N PHE A 22 20.06 -30.69 17.44
CA PHE A 22 20.48 -32.04 17.01
C PHE A 22 21.04 -32.02 15.56
N PRO A 23 22.05 -32.86 15.23
CA PRO A 23 22.90 -32.72 14.05
C PRO A 23 22.49 -33.61 12.86
N ALA A 24 23.17 -33.35 11.73
CA ALA A 24 22.98 -33.88 10.38
C ALA A 24 23.33 -35.38 10.13
N SER A 25 22.88 -35.84 8.94
CA SER A 25 23.58 -36.70 7.95
C SER A 25 23.00 -38.11 7.69
N ILE A 26 22.47 -38.35 6.47
CA ILE A 26 22.51 -39.65 5.74
C ILE A 26 22.55 -39.39 4.21
N VAL A 27 23.44 -40.09 3.48
CA VAL A 27 23.63 -40.14 2.01
C VAL A 27 23.70 -41.66 1.61
N PRO A 28 23.45 -42.11 0.36
CA PRO A 28 22.23 -42.79 -0.09
C PRO A 28 22.46 -44.28 -0.46
N SER A 29 21.41 -45.01 -0.85
CA SER A 29 21.60 -46.24 -1.66
C SER A 29 20.39 -46.62 -2.52
N SER A 30 20.65 -46.64 -3.83
CA SER A 30 20.14 -47.50 -4.92
C SER A 30 18.64 -47.81 -5.10
N GLU A 31 18.17 -47.39 -6.28
CA GLU A 31 17.25 -48.07 -7.22
C GLU A 31 16.04 -48.83 -6.66
N THR A 32 14.84 -48.26 -6.78
CA THR A 32 13.83 -48.63 -7.80
C THR A 32 12.58 -47.78 -7.61
N SER A 33 12.06 -47.25 -8.71
CA SER A 33 10.91 -46.35 -8.80
C SER A 33 9.60 -47.03 -8.38
N PHE A 34 8.75 -46.37 -7.58
CA PHE A 34 7.28 -46.40 -7.69
C PHE A 34 6.65 -45.21 -6.93
N TYR A 35 5.55 -44.72 -7.48
CA TYR A 35 4.81 -43.50 -7.15
C TYR A 35 3.97 -43.64 -5.87
N PHE A 36 4.08 -42.73 -4.90
CA PHE A 36 3.05 -42.41 -3.89
C PHE A 36 3.26 -40.98 -3.36
N PRO A 37 2.20 -40.16 -3.19
CA PRO A 37 2.28 -38.97 -2.34
C PRO A 37 2.53 -39.44 -0.90
N VAL A 38 3.69 -39.11 -0.34
CA VAL A 38 3.95 -39.32 1.09
C VAL A 38 3.45 -38.08 1.81
N TYR A 39 2.15 -38.04 2.12
CA TYR A 39 1.70 -37.32 3.30
C TYR A 39 2.27 -38.09 4.49
N SER A 40 3.35 -37.62 5.10
CA SER A 40 3.65 -38.03 6.48
C SER A 40 2.82 -37.17 7.42
N GLY A 41 1.50 -37.31 7.37
CA GLY A 41 0.60 -36.83 8.39
C GLY A 41 0.82 -37.67 9.65
N GLY A 42 1.75 -37.24 10.50
CA GLY A 42 1.90 -37.78 11.84
C GLY A 42 0.76 -37.26 12.71
N PHE A 43 -0.41 -37.89 12.67
CA PHE A 43 -1.45 -37.66 13.67
C PHE A 43 -0.96 -38.15 15.03
N PHE A 44 -0.40 -37.26 15.85
CA PHE A 44 -0.34 -37.50 17.29
C PHE A 44 -1.70 -37.13 17.89
N HIS A 45 -2.67 -38.04 17.73
CA HIS A 45 -3.81 -38.10 18.64
C HIS A 45 -3.28 -38.62 19.97
N ASN A 46 -2.86 -37.74 20.88
CA ASN A 46 -2.60 -38.15 22.26
C ASN A 46 -3.84 -37.76 23.10
N PRO A 47 -4.78 -38.70 23.36
CA PRO A 47 -5.89 -38.41 24.24
C PRO A 47 -5.35 -38.26 25.67
N LEU A 48 -5.48 -37.06 26.24
CA LEU A 48 -5.45 -36.79 27.68
C LEU A 48 -4.32 -37.49 28.47
N GLU A 49 -3.12 -36.92 28.49
CA GLU A 49 -2.16 -37.21 29.56
C GLU A 49 -2.03 -36.01 30.51
N LYS A 50 -2.63 -36.12 31.71
CA LYS A 50 -2.28 -35.29 32.86
C LYS A 50 -0.80 -35.53 33.21
N PHE A 51 0.09 -34.65 32.76
CA PHE A 51 1.50 -34.71 33.15
C PHE A 51 1.70 -34.16 34.57
N ASN A 52 1.57 -35.04 35.56
CA ASN A 52 1.99 -34.75 36.94
C ASN A 52 3.52 -34.79 37.04
N PHE A 53 4.19 -33.64 36.89
CA PHE A 53 5.62 -33.52 37.20
C PHE A 53 5.85 -33.56 38.73
N LYS A 54 5.82 -34.76 39.34
CA LYS A 54 6.37 -34.94 40.70
C LYS A 54 7.89 -35.00 40.63
N LYS A 55 8.55 -33.84 40.65
CA LYS A 55 10.01 -33.75 40.80
C LYS A 55 10.36 -32.87 41.99
N ASP A 56 10.54 -33.52 43.15
CA ASP A 56 11.14 -33.04 44.43
C ASP A 56 11.32 -31.51 44.61
N TYR A 57 10.22 -30.78 44.49
CA TYR A 57 10.02 -29.50 45.14
C TYR A 57 8.67 -29.59 45.85
N SER A 58 8.60 -29.08 47.08
CA SER A 58 7.45 -29.22 47.99
C SER A 58 6.19 -28.44 47.57
N VAL A 59 6.03 -28.16 46.27
CA VAL A 59 4.97 -27.32 45.69
C VAL A 59 4.28 -28.14 44.62
N GLU A 60 2.97 -28.34 44.78
CA GLU A 60 2.12 -29.04 43.81
C GLU A 60 2.01 -28.21 42.51
N THR A 61 2.02 -28.85 41.35
CA THR A 61 1.92 -28.17 40.06
C THR A 61 0.92 -28.93 39.22
N GLU A 62 -0.17 -28.27 38.82
CA GLU A 62 -1.21 -28.81 37.96
C GLU A 62 -1.23 -27.99 36.68
N LEU A 63 -0.80 -28.57 35.56
CA LEU A 63 -0.82 -27.94 34.24
C LEU A 63 -1.63 -28.84 33.30
N ASN A 64 -2.64 -28.25 32.66
CA ASN A 64 -3.37 -28.82 31.55
C ASN A 64 -2.81 -28.19 30.27
N ILE A 65 -2.48 -29.04 29.29
CA ILE A 65 -2.01 -28.60 27.99
C ILE A 65 -2.91 -29.30 26.98
N GLU A 66 -3.66 -28.52 26.22
CA GLU A 66 -4.53 -28.95 25.14
C GLU A 66 -4.08 -28.23 23.88
N GLY A 67 -3.92 -28.93 22.77
CA GLY A 67 -3.45 -28.26 21.56
C GLY A 67 -3.40 -29.16 20.35
N GLN A 68 -3.51 -28.53 19.19
CA GLN A 68 -3.28 -29.11 17.89
C GLN A 68 -2.03 -28.45 17.31
N ILE A 69 -0.97 -29.24 17.26
CA ILE A 69 0.27 -28.86 16.59
C ILE A 69 0.24 -29.54 15.22
N GLN A 70 -0.22 -28.82 14.20
CA GLN A 70 -0.01 -29.22 12.83
C GLN A 70 1.36 -28.70 12.39
N LEU A 71 2.17 -29.60 11.86
CA LEU A 71 3.51 -29.29 11.40
C LEU A 71 3.55 -29.62 9.91
N ASP A 72 3.12 -28.66 9.10
CA ASP A 72 3.07 -28.82 7.66
C ASP A 72 4.45 -28.50 7.09
N LEU A 73 5.28 -29.53 6.99
CA LEU A 73 6.52 -29.48 6.24
C LEU A 73 6.20 -29.72 4.76
N GLY A 74 5.78 -28.67 4.07
CA GLY A 74 5.58 -28.67 2.63
C GLY A 74 6.78 -28.09 1.90
N TYR A 75 7.31 -28.83 0.92
CA TYR A 75 8.16 -28.25 -0.12
C TYR A 75 7.34 -28.19 -1.40
N GLY A 76 6.97 -26.98 -1.85
CA GLY A 76 6.21 -26.78 -3.07
C GLY A 76 7.08 -26.93 -4.33
N PHE A 77 6.63 -27.73 -5.30
CA PHE A 77 7.20 -27.76 -6.65
C PHE A 77 6.10 -27.42 -7.67
N THR A 78 6.37 -26.43 -8.53
CA THR A 78 5.58 -26.15 -9.74
C THR A 78 6.21 -26.87 -10.93
N PHE A 79 5.43 -27.67 -11.65
CA PHE A 79 5.87 -28.29 -12.90
C PHE A 79 5.32 -27.48 -14.10
N PRO A 80 6.17 -26.91 -14.95
CA PRO A 80 5.71 -26.37 -16.22
C PRO A 80 5.34 -27.53 -17.15
N LEU A 81 4.08 -27.60 -17.60
CA LEU A 81 3.63 -28.62 -18.55
C LEU A 81 3.93 -28.25 -20.02
N LYS A 82 4.49 -27.06 -20.29
CA LYS A 82 5.08 -26.65 -21.57
C LYS A 82 5.85 -25.33 -21.42
N LYS A 83 6.82 -25.08 -22.32
CA LYS A 83 7.56 -23.81 -22.43
C LYS A 83 6.56 -22.66 -22.65
N GLY A 84 6.52 -21.70 -21.72
CA GLY A 84 5.75 -20.45 -21.84
C GLY A 84 4.32 -20.42 -21.28
N ILE A 85 3.83 -21.45 -20.58
CA ILE A 85 2.55 -21.36 -19.84
C ILE A 85 2.71 -21.97 -18.45
N THR A 86 2.67 -21.11 -17.42
CA THR A 86 2.51 -21.52 -16.02
C THR A 86 1.02 -21.63 -15.73
N VAL A 87 0.48 -22.86 -15.63
CA VAL A 87 -0.88 -23.03 -15.10
C VAL A 87 -0.82 -22.73 -13.60
N GLY A 88 -1.25 -21.53 -13.22
CA GLY A 88 -1.16 -21.00 -11.86
C GLY A 88 -1.31 -19.48 -11.76
N GLU A 89 -1.16 -18.73 -12.85
CA GLU A 89 -1.32 -17.26 -12.87
C GLU A 89 -2.77 -16.75 -12.59
N GLY A 90 -3.70 -17.65 -12.27
CA GLY A 90 -5.04 -17.31 -11.79
C GLY A 90 -5.36 -17.81 -10.38
N SER A 91 -4.39 -18.35 -9.63
CA SER A 91 -4.59 -18.75 -8.24
C SER A 91 -3.49 -18.17 -7.39
N TYR A 92 -3.81 -17.09 -6.65
CA TYR A 92 -3.05 -16.65 -5.50
C TYR A 92 -2.64 -17.87 -4.64
N GLY A 93 -1.34 -18.01 -4.32
CA GLY A 93 -0.93 -18.76 -3.13
C GLY A 93 0.07 -19.93 -3.23
N ILE A 94 0.79 -20.16 -4.33
CA ILE A 94 1.88 -21.16 -4.34
C ILE A 94 3.24 -20.52 -4.60
N ASP A 95 3.83 -19.94 -3.54
CA ASP A 95 5.24 -19.52 -3.53
C ASP A 95 6.18 -20.72 -3.42
N ARG A 96 7.30 -20.68 -4.15
CA ARG A 96 8.40 -21.64 -3.98
C ARG A 96 9.10 -21.36 -2.65
N GLY A 97 8.97 -22.26 -1.68
CA GLY A 97 9.65 -22.17 -0.40
C GLY A 97 9.27 -23.30 0.54
N LEU A 98 10.04 -23.46 1.62
CA LEU A 98 9.59 -24.23 2.78
C LEU A 98 8.53 -23.39 3.49
N LYS A 99 7.26 -23.78 3.37
CA LYS A 99 6.23 -23.27 4.29
C LYS A 99 6.39 -24.04 5.60
N TYR A 100 6.61 -23.31 6.68
CA TYR A 100 6.60 -23.84 8.03
C TYR A 100 5.46 -23.14 8.76
N ASP A 101 4.38 -23.86 9.02
CA ASP A 101 3.42 -23.47 10.04
C ASP A 101 3.53 -24.50 11.16
N MET A 102 3.87 -24.05 12.37
CA MET A 102 4.40 -24.93 13.41
C MET A 102 3.57 -24.94 14.69
N LEU A 103 2.57 -24.07 14.82
CA LEU A 103 1.65 -24.04 15.94
C LEU A 103 0.30 -23.49 15.46
N GLU A 104 -0.72 -24.36 15.37
CA GLU A 104 -2.05 -23.96 14.90
C GLU A 104 -2.90 -23.51 16.10
N LYS A 105 -3.09 -24.39 17.10
CA LYS A 105 -3.82 -24.06 18.33
C LYS A 105 -3.13 -24.65 19.57
N LEU A 106 -2.92 -23.84 20.60
CA LEU A 106 -2.31 -24.25 21.86
C LEU A 106 -2.97 -23.54 23.05
N LEU A 107 -3.64 -24.32 23.88
CA LEU A 107 -4.16 -23.94 25.19
C LEU A 107 -3.30 -24.56 26.29
N ILE A 108 -2.78 -23.73 27.18
CA ILE A 108 -2.12 -24.14 28.42
C ILE A 108 -2.81 -23.40 29.55
N ASP A 109 -3.45 -24.13 30.44
CA ASP A 109 -4.00 -23.59 31.69
C ASP A 109 -3.38 -24.33 32.88
N GLY A 110 -3.19 -23.64 34.00
CA GLY A 110 -2.89 -24.34 35.23
C GLY A 110 -2.35 -23.48 36.35
N THR A 111 -1.89 -24.15 37.39
CA THR A 111 -1.44 -23.56 38.63
C THR A 111 -0.13 -24.15 39.14
N ILE A 112 0.74 -23.29 39.67
CA ILE A 112 1.95 -23.68 40.40
C ILE A 112 1.72 -23.29 41.87
N GLY A 113 1.50 -24.30 42.71
CA GLY A 113 1.11 -24.14 44.10
C GLY A 113 -0.29 -23.53 44.25
N ASP A 114 -0.48 -22.76 45.33
CA ASP A 114 -1.72 -22.05 45.66
C ASP A 114 -1.72 -20.58 45.20
N ARG A 115 -0.73 -20.17 44.39
CA ARG A 115 -0.45 -18.73 44.16
C ARG A 115 -0.22 -18.32 42.71
N ILE A 116 0.37 -19.16 41.87
CA ILE A 116 0.68 -18.76 40.48
C ILE A 116 -0.30 -19.47 39.55
N HIS A 117 -1.02 -18.70 38.77
CA HIS A 117 -1.95 -19.14 37.73
C HIS A 117 -1.36 -18.77 36.37
N PHE A 118 -1.42 -19.69 35.42
CA PHE A 118 -0.91 -19.50 34.06
C PHE A 118 -2.02 -19.83 33.07
N GLU A 119 -2.14 -19.01 32.04
CA GLU A 119 -3.08 -19.17 30.94
C GLU A 119 -2.41 -18.71 29.65
N PHE A 120 -2.36 -19.58 28.67
CA PHE A 120 -1.85 -19.34 27.33
C PHE A 120 -2.84 -19.96 26.37
N ASP A 121 -3.62 -19.16 25.68
CA ASP A 121 -4.59 -19.60 24.68
C ASP A 121 -4.20 -18.97 23.35
N TYR A 122 -3.63 -19.77 22.47
CA TYR A 122 -3.14 -19.36 21.17
C TYR A 122 -3.88 -20.12 20.07
N ASP A 123 -4.27 -19.41 19.04
CA ASP A 123 -4.86 -19.93 17.82
C ASP A 123 -4.40 -19.03 16.67
N SER A 124 -3.75 -19.63 15.66
CA SER A 124 -3.22 -18.93 14.51
C SER A 124 -4.31 -18.39 13.59
N GLU A 125 -5.50 -19.00 13.61
CA GLU A 125 -6.65 -18.59 12.79
C GLU A 125 -7.44 -17.42 13.41
N ARG A 126 -7.28 -17.17 14.72
CA ARG A 126 -8.02 -16.11 15.46
C ARG A 126 -7.65 -14.67 15.07
N THR A 127 -6.83 -14.48 14.04
CA THR A 127 -6.30 -13.16 13.67
C THR A 127 -6.53 -12.72 12.22
N GLU A 128 -7.30 -13.46 11.40
CA GLU A 128 -7.45 -13.06 9.97
C GLU A 128 -8.88 -12.83 9.44
N GLU A 129 -9.95 -13.40 10.01
CA GLU A 129 -11.29 -13.28 9.38
C GLU A 129 -12.45 -12.81 10.29
N GLY A 130 -12.29 -12.77 11.60
CA GLY A 130 -13.41 -12.60 12.54
C GLY A 130 -13.44 -11.28 13.31
N LEU A 131 -14.26 -10.31 12.89
CA LEU A 131 -14.57 -9.08 13.65
C LEU A 131 -15.27 -9.31 15.01
N LEU A 132 -15.42 -10.57 15.44
CA LEU A 132 -16.15 -11.02 16.63
C LEU A 132 -15.42 -12.12 17.43
N GLU A 133 -14.20 -12.51 17.07
CA GLU A 133 -13.47 -13.58 17.77
C GLU A 133 -12.65 -13.07 18.97
N GLU A 134 -12.54 -13.91 20.00
CA GLU A 134 -11.76 -13.60 21.20
C GLU A 134 -10.25 -13.63 20.86
N ASN A 135 -9.52 -12.60 21.30
CA ASN A 135 -8.08 -12.50 21.05
C ASN A 135 -7.30 -13.63 21.74
N ASN A 136 -6.13 -13.96 21.20
CA ASN A 136 -5.17 -14.85 21.87
C ASN A 136 -4.83 -14.32 23.27
N ILE A 137 -4.80 -15.19 24.29
CA ILE A 137 -4.59 -14.83 25.69
C ILE A 137 -3.22 -15.34 26.14
N TYR A 138 -2.45 -14.46 26.76
CA TYR A 138 -1.19 -14.77 27.44
C TYR A 138 -1.23 -14.12 28.81
N SER A 139 -1.30 -14.90 29.88
CA SER A 139 -1.46 -14.38 31.23
C SER A 139 -0.74 -15.23 32.27
N VAL A 140 0.00 -14.55 33.14
CA VAL A 140 0.53 -15.09 34.38
C VAL A 140 0.02 -14.24 35.52
N GLU A 141 -0.63 -14.87 36.49
CA GLU A 141 -1.20 -14.22 37.65
C GLU A 141 -0.61 -14.79 38.94
N TYR A 142 -0.18 -13.91 39.84
CA TYR A 142 0.15 -14.23 41.22
C TYR A 142 -0.98 -13.75 42.13
N ARG A 143 -1.48 -14.63 43.00
CA ARG A 143 -2.46 -14.32 44.05
C ARG A 143 -1.81 -14.44 45.43
N GLY A 144 -1.84 -13.35 46.18
CA GLY A 144 -1.40 -13.29 47.57
C GLY A 144 -2.47 -13.79 48.54
N LYS A 145 -2.05 -14.10 49.77
CA LYS A 145 -3.00 -14.50 50.83
C LYS A 145 -3.71 -13.28 51.40
N GLU A 146 -4.85 -13.52 52.06
CA GLU A 146 -5.71 -12.48 52.64
C GLU A 146 -4.95 -11.52 53.58
N ASP A 147 -3.97 -12.02 54.34
CA ASP A 147 -3.16 -11.22 55.27
C ASP A 147 -1.91 -10.57 54.65
N GLU A 148 -1.59 -10.86 53.38
CA GLU A 148 -0.38 -10.36 52.71
C GLU A 148 -0.61 -8.96 52.10
N PHE A 149 0.41 -8.10 52.09
CA PHE A 149 0.30 -6.77 51.47
C PHE A 149 0.04 -6.87 49.97
N LEU A 150 0.81 -7.70 49.26
CA LEU A 150 0.65 -7.90 47.83
C LEU A 150 -0.52 -8.84 47.59
N LYS A 151 -1.59 -8.34 46.97
CA LYS A 151 -2.80 -9.10 46.70
C LYS A 151 -2.74 -9.79 45.35
N GLU A 152 -2.25 -9.08 44.33
CA GLU A 152 -2.24 -9.58 42.96
C GLU A 152 -1.05 -9.01 42.18
N VAL A 153 -0.44 -9.82 41.32
CA VAL A 153 0.43 -9.35 40.23
C VAL A 153 0.07 -10.09 38.97
N THR A 154 -0.24 -9.38 37.89
CA THR A 154 -0.52 -10.01 36.59
C THR A 154 0.43 -9.50 35.53
N VAL A 155 0.81 -10.38 34.62
CA VAL A 155 1.66 -10.09 33.47
C VAL A 155 1.02 -10.77 32.27
N GLY A 156 0.64 -9.99 31.26
CA GLY A 156 -0.11 -10.55 30.15
C GLY A 156 -0.92 -9.54 29.36
N ASN A 157 -1.73 -10.04 28.44
CA ASN A 157 -2.74 -9.27 27.72
C ASN A 157 -4.18 -9.50 28.23
N LYS A 158 -4.36 -10.25 29.33
CA LYS A 158 -5.67 -10.47 29.96
C LYS A 158 -6.12 -9.32 30.87
N TYR A 159 -5.19 -8.74 31.64
CA TYR A 159 -5.49 -7.73 32.66
C TYR A 159 -4.81 -6.41 32.31
N LEU A 160 -5.44 -5.65 31.41
CA LEU A 160 -4.84 -4.47 30.78
C LEU A 160 -5.27 -3.13 31.41
N GLY A 161 -6.02 -3.19 32.52
CA GLY A 161 -6.62 -2.02 33.16
C GLY A 161 -6.57 -2.07 34.68
N VAL A 162 -6.81 -0.91 35.29
CA VAL A 162 -6.86 -0.66 36.73
C VAL A 162 -7.88 0.45 36.99
N GLU A 163 -8.35 0.54 38.24
CA GLU A 163 -9.34 1.55 38.64
C GLU A 163 -8.84 2.97 38.31
N GLY A 164 -9.63 3.68 37.49
CA GLY A 164 -9.43 5.10 37.16
C GLY A 164 -10.13 6.04 38.13
N GLY A 165 -9.93 7.35 37.93
CA GLY A 165 -10.62 8.41 38.67
C GLY A 165 -11.58 9.21 37.78
N ARG A 166 -12.31 10.15 38.37
CA ARG A 166 -13.18 11.08 37.63
C ARG A 166 -12.39 11.97 36.67
N TYR A 167 -11.19 12.38 37.06
CA TYR A 167 -10.35 13.32 36.29
C TYR A 167 -9.24 12.64 35.49
N VAL A 168 -8.91 11.39 35.82
CA VAL A 168 -7.86 10.62 35.16
C VAL A 168 -8.46 9.29 34.76
N LYS A 169 -8.95 9.24 33.52
CA LYS A 169 -9.44 8.03 32.88
C LYS A 169 -8.26 7.32 32.21
N VAL A 170 -8.28 6.00 32.27
CA VAL A 170 -7.40 5.14 31.46
C VAL A 170 -8.34 4.41 30.52
N ASP A 171 -8.12 4.62 29.24
CA ASP A 171 -8.79 3.89 28.17
C ASP A 171 -8.49 2.39 28.27
N GLU A 172 -9.34 1.59 27.64
CA GLU A 172 -9.05 0.19 27.45
C GLU A 172 -7.80 0.04 26.57
N ALA A 173 -7.36 -1.20 26.45
CA ALA A 173 -6.15 -1.53 25.73
C ALA A 173 -6.51 -2.19 24.41
N SER A 174 -5.67 -2.01 23.41
CA SER A 174 -5.81 -2.74 22.16
C SER A 174 -5.56 -4.24 22.36
N PRO A 175 -6.08 -5.10 21.45
CA PRO A 175 -5.76 -6.53 21.40
C PRO A 175 -4.26 -6.86 21.49
N ASP A 176 -3.42 -6.01 20.89
CA ASP A 176 -1.96 -6.16 20.84
C ASP A 176 -1.22 -5.63 22.07
N SER A 177 -1.97 -5.13 23.07
CA SER A 177 -1.37 -4.56 24.27
C SER A 177 -0.92 -5.63 25.26
N PHE A 178 0.09 -5.29 26.07
CA PHE A 178 0.60 -6.16 27.12
C PHE A 178 0.84 -5.36 28.39
N ALA A 179 0.44 -5.87 29.55
CA ALA A 179 0.52 -5.15 30.81
C ALA A 179 1.18 -5.96 31.92
N LEU A 180 1.86 -5.22 32.81
CA LEU A 180 2.18 -5.61 34.17
C LEU A 180 1.27 -4.83 35.11
N ARG A 181 0.45 -5.52 35.89
CA ARG A 181 -0.41 -4.93 36.91
C ARG A 181 0.00 -5.45 38.28
N ALA A 182 -0.10 -4.60 39.30
CA ALA A 182 0.10 -4.99 40.69
C ALA A 182 -0.96 -4.35 41.58
N LEU A 183 -1.55 -5.14 42.46
CA LEU A 183 -2.49 -4.71 43.49
C LEU A 183 -1.92 -5.02 44.86
N GLY A 184 -1.92 -4.03 45.74
CA GLY A 184 -1.49 -4.18 47.11
C GLY A 184 -2.43 -3.46 48.07
N GLY A 185 -2.43 -3.85 49.33
CA GLY A 185 -3.25 -3.17 50.32
C GLY A 185 -3.07 -3.71 51.72
N TRP A 186 -3.42 -2.88 52.69
CA TRP A 186 -3.49 -3.22 54.09
C TRP A 186 -4.67 -2.49 54.73
N ASP A 187 -5.60 -3.26 55.29
CA ASP A 187 -6.82 -2.75 55.94
C ASP A 187 -7.61 -1.83 54.98
N GLN A 188 -7.78 -0.55 55.33
CA GLN A 188 -8.52 0.45 54.57
C GLN A 188 -7.71 1.12 53.44
N LEU A 189 -6.41 0.78 53.31
CA LEU A 189 -5.50 1.38 52.34
C LEU A 189 -5.21 0.40 51.20
N TYR A 190 -5.41 0.84 49.96
CA TYR A 190 -5.25 0.07 48.74
C TYR A 190 -4.37 0.81 47.73
N PHE A 191 -3.63 0.04 46.94
CA PHE A 191 -2.69 0.50 45.94
C PHE A 191 -2.92 -0.28 44.65
N ASN A 192 -2.93 0.43 43.53
CA ASN A 192 -2.86 -0.18 42.22
C ASN A 192 -1.68 0.41 41.43
N ALA A 193 -1.08 -0.43 40.59
CA ALA A 193 -0.07 -0.02 39.63
C ALA A 193 -0.33 -0.75 38.32
N LEU A 194 -0.18 -0.04 37.21
CA LEU A 194 -0.24 -0.57 35.86
C LEU A 194 0.96 -0.03 35.08
N LEU A 195 1.60 -0.91 34.33
CA LEU A 195 2.54 -0.56 33.28
C LEU A 195 2.13 -1.35 32.03
N ARG A 196 1.60 -0.65 31.02
CA ARG A 196 1.03 -1.22 29.81
C ARG A 196 1.81 -0.75 28.59
N TYR A 197 2.32 -1.71 27.82
CA TYR A 197 2.67 -1.51 26.42
C TYR A 197 1.38 -1.45 25.61
N ASP A 198 1.21 -0.36 24.88
CA ASP A 198 -0.04 0.00 24.21
C ASP A 198 0.25 0.24 22.72
N VAL A 199 -0.71 -0.08 21.86
CA VAL A 199 -0.60 0.06 20.41
C VAL A 199 -1.87 0.72 19.90
N GLY A 200 -1.76 1.85 19.20
CA GLY A 200 -2.89 2.50 18.53
C GLY A 200 -2.59 3.91 18.03
N TYR A 201 -3.42 4.40 17.13
CA TYR A 201 -3.40 5.77 16.61
C TYR A 201 -4.35 6.68 17.38
N GLU A 202 -4.15 7.99 17.26
CA GLU A 202 -5.12 9.00 17.70
C GLU A 202 -5.94 9.47 16.50
N GLY A 203 -7.25 9.63 16.67
CA GLY A 203 -8.17 10.11 15.64
C GLY A 203 -8.98 11.30 16.14
N VAL A 204 -9.26 12.25 15.24
CA VAL A 204 -10.15 13.38 15.47
C VAL A 204 -11.09 13.53 14.27
N LYS A 205 -12.40 13.58 14.53
CA LYS A 205 -13.42 13.84 13.50
C LYS A 205 -14.29 15.01 13.94
N VAL A 206 -14.58 15.91 13.00
CA VAL A 206 -15.43 17.08 13.23
C VAL A 206 -16.66 17.00 12.33
N PHE A 207 -17.83 17.24 12.91
CA PHE A 207 -19.12 17.21 12.24
C PHE A 207 -19.94 18.46 12.57
N LYS A 208 -20.88 18.80 11.70
CA LYS A 208 -21.87 19.85 11.88
C LYS A 208 -23.28 19.30 11.61
N GLY A 209 -23.99 18.93 12.67
CA GLY A 209 -25.22 18.15 12.56
C GLY A 209 -24.95 16.79 11.91
N ASN A 210 -25.60 16.52 10.77
CA ASN A 210 -25.36 15.32 9.95
C ASN A 210 -24.44 15.60 8.75
N ARG A 211 -23.64 16.66 8.82
CA ARG A 211 -22.66 17.01 7.78
C ARG A 211 -21.25 16.86 8.31
N ARG A 212 -20.33 16.46 7.45
CA ARG A 212 -18.89 16.47 7.72
C ARG A 212 -18.24 17.53 6.84
N ASP A 213 -17.48 18.43 7.48
CA ASP A 213 -16.67 19.44 6.79
C ASP A 213 -15.28 18.86 6.53
N VAL A 214 -14.79 19.03 5.30
CA VAL A 214 -13.54 18.46 4.81
C VAL A 214 -12.78 19.53 4.02
N VAL A 215 -11.46 19.49 4.17
CA VAL A 215 -10.52 20.23 3.33
C VAL A 215 -9.54 19.23 2.74
N ASP A 216 -9.63 19.01 1.44
CA ASP A 216 -8.70 18.16 0.69
C ASP A 216 -7.76 19.03 -0.16
N GLU A 217 -6.51 18.59 -0.30
CA GLU A 217 -5.55 19.21 -1.20
C GLU A 217 -5.16 18.20 -2.30
N VAL A 218 -5.20 18.64 -3.56
CA VAL A 218 -4.95 17.81 -4.75
C VAL A 218 -4.10 18.62 -5.75
N TYR A 219 -3.13 18.02 -6.44
CA TYR A 219 -2.35 18.73 -7.45
C TYR A 219 -3.08 18.81 -8.81
N ASP A 220 -2.77 19.81 -9.63
CA ASP A 220 -3.31 19.94 -11.00
C ASP A 220 -2.95 18.77 -11.94
N VAL A 221 -1.98 17.95 -11.56
CA VAL A 221 -1.55 16.71 -12.24
C VAL A 221 -2.28 15.45 -11.75
N ASP A 222 -3.05 15.53 -10.66
CA ASP A 222 -3.74 14.41 -10.00
C ASP A 222 -5.17 14.20 -10.52
N TYR A 223 -5.47 14.70 -11.71
CA TYR A 223 -6.74 14.39 -12.37
C TYR A 223 -6.90 12.87 -12.55
N ILE A 224 -8.15 12.41 -12.63
CA ILE A 224 -8.47 10.98 -12.78
C ILE A 224 -8.05 10.52 -14.17
N LYS A 225 -7.04 9.65 -14.22
CA LYS A 225 -6.38 9.17 -15.44
C LYS A 225 -7.12 7.96 -16.02
N SER A 226 -7.23 7.90 -17.35
CA SER A 226 -7.69 6.73 -18.11
C SER A 226 -9.10 6.21 -17.76
N THR A 227 -9.97 7.06 -17.19
CA THR A 227 -11.33 6.66 -16.78
C THR A 227 -12.41 7.44 -17.52
N TYR A 228 -12.21 8.73 -17.77
CA TYR A 228 -13.23 9.60 -18.34
C TYR A 228 -12.79 10.12 -19.70
N PHE A 229 -13.69 10.07 -20.67
CA PHE A 229 -13.42 10.42 -22.05
C PHE A 229 -14.57 11.26 -22.64
N PHE A 230 -14.33 11.88 -23.78
CA PHE A 230 -15.37 12.52 -24.58
C PHE A 230 -15.12 12.30 -26.07
N ILE A 231 -16.18 12.35 -26.87
CA ILE A 231 -16.11 12.21 -28.32
C ILE A 231 -16.12 13.58 -29.03
N PRO A 232 -15.62 13.68 -30.28
CA PRO A 232 -15.56 14.93 -31.05
C PRO A 232 -16.90 15.63 -31.26
N ASP A 233 -18.00 14.86 -31.27
CA ASP A 233 -19.32 15.34 -31.62
C ASP A 233 -20.31 15.25 -30.46
N LYS A 234 -21.19 16.25 -30.39
CA LYS A 234 -22.35 16.31 -29.50
C LYS A 234 -23.62 15.90 -30.25
N ASP A 235 -24.66 15.52 -29.52
CA ASP A 235 -25.98 15.17 -30.07
C ASP A 235 -25.88 14.04 -31.12
N ILE A 236 -25.19 12.94 -30.78
CA ILE A 236 -25.05 11.79 -31.69
C ILE A 236 -26.36 11.02 -31.84
N ASP A 237 -26.45 10.17 -32.87
CA ASP A 237 -27.65 9.35 -33.11
C ASP A 237 -27.87 8.39 -31.91
N PRO A 238 -29.10 8.27 -31.39
CA PRO A 238 -29.39 7.38 -30.25
C PRO A 238 -28.96 5.93 -30.52
N ASP A 239 -28.45 5.26 -29.49
CA ASP A 239 -27.98 3.86 -29.51
C ASP A 239 -26.89 3.54 -30.56
N SER A 240 -26.24 4.57 -31.13
CA SER A 240 -25.21 4.37 -32.16
C SER A 240 -23.81 4.14 -31.60
N LEU A 241 -23.52 4.61 -30.38
CA LEU A 241 -22.20 4.46 -29.78
C LEU A 241 -21.88 2.99 -29.52
N ARG A 242 -20.72 2.55 -29.98
CA ARG A 242 -20.09 1.28 -29.62
C ARG A 242 -18.70 1.60 -29.11
N LEU A 243 -18.39 1.14 -27.91
CA LEU A 243 -17.11 1.37 -27.25
C LEU A 243 -16.42 0.03 -27.04
N TYR A 244 -15.15 -0.06 -27.42
CA TYR A 244 -14.38 -1.29 -27.33
C TYR A 244 -13.03 -1.03 -26.65
N VAL A 245 -12.59 -1.99 -25.85
CA VAL A 245 -11.27 -1.98 -25.22
C VAL A 245 -10.45 -3.16 -25.75
N SER A 246 -9.14 -2.96 -25.92
CA SER A 246 -8.25 -4.04 -26.36
C SER A 246 -8.35 -5.26 -25.45
N SER A 247 -8.34 -6.46 -26.02
CA SER A 247 -8.46 -7.71 -25.27
C SER A 247 -7.74 -8.85 -25.96
N THR A 248 -7.13 -9.73 -25.17
CA THR A 248 -6.48 -10.97 -25.63
C THR A 248 -7.34 -12.22 -25.40
N THR A 249 -8.48 -12.09 -24.71
CA THR A 249 -9.31 -13.21 -24.27
C THR A 249 -10.66 -13.25 -24.98
N THR A 250 -11.33 -12.12 -25.08
CA THR A 250 -12.64 -11.98 -25.74
C THR A 250 -12.50 -11.05 -26.93
N VAL A 251 -12.91 -11.51 -28.10
CA VAL A 251 -12.74 -10.76 -29.35
C VAL A 251 -14.11 -10.55 -30.00
N ASP A 252 -14.58 -9.31 -29.97
CA ASP A 252 -15.81 -8.86 -30.64
C ASP A 252 -15.50 -8.06 -31.93
N LEU A 253 -14.32 -7.44 -31.98
CA LEU A 253 -13.84 -6.63 -33.10
C LEU A 253 -12.34 -6.78 -33.26
N THR A 254 -11.85 -6.90 -34.50
CA THR A 254 -10.41 -6.86 -34.82
C THR A 254 -10.16 -5.67 -35.74
N LEU A 255 -9.31 -4.73 -35.31
CA LEU A 255 -8.90 -3.54 -36.08
C LEU A 255 -7.37 -3.52 -36.20
N ASP A 256 -6.86 -3.30 -37.41
CA ASP A 256 -5.42 -3.17 -37.68
C ASP A 256 -4.55 -4.27 -37.01
N ASN A 257 -5.04 -5.51 -37.02
CA ASN A 257 -4.47 -6.70 -36.38
C ASN A 257 -4.44 -6.71 -34.84
N LYS A 258 -5.20 -5.85 -34.18
CA LYS A 258 -5.44 -5.86 -32.73
C LYS A 258 -6.87 -6.26 -32.41
N ASP A 259 -7.02 -7.07 -31.38
CA ASP A 259 -8.32 -7.59 -30.94
C ASP A 259 -8.91 -6.74 -29.81
N PHE A 260 -10.23 -6.55 -29.87
CA PHE A 260 -11.00 -5.72 -28.95
C PHE A 260 -12.28 -6.43 -28.49
N ARG A 261 -12.64 -6.22 -27.22
CA ARG A 261 -13.95 -6.61 -26.66
C ARG A 261 -14.89 -5.43 -26.61
N LEU A 262 -16.19 -5.68 -26.79
CA LEU A 262 -17.24 -4.68 -26.66
C LEU A 262 -17.50 -4.38 -25.17
N LEU A 263 -17.66 -3.09 -24.83
CA LEU A 263 -18.11 -2.61 -23.52
C LEU A 263 -19.63 -2.45 -23.50
N ILE A 264 -20.24 -2.64 -22.34
CA ILE A 264 -21.69 -2.59 -22.13
C ILE A 264 -22.07 -1.31 -21.35
N GLU A 265 -22.92 -0.48 -21.94
CA GLU A 265 -23.45 0.72 -21.28
C GLU A 265 -24.28 0.36 -20.03
N GLY A 266 -24.11 1.10 -18.94
CA GLY A 266 -24.69 0.86 -17.62
C GLY A 266 -24.05 -0.29 -16.83
N VAL A 267 -22.98 -0.89 -17.36
CA VAL A 267 -22.19 -1.94 -16.67
C VAL A 267 -20.70 -1.61 -16.69
N ASP A 268 -20.13 -1.38 -17.87
CA ASP A 268 -18.73 -1.00 -18.04
C ASP A 268 -18.56 0.52 -18.12
N TYR A 269 -19.58 1.25 -18.58
CA TYR A 269 -19.54 2.71 -18.73
C TYR A 269 -20.93 3.36 -18.76
N ASP A 270 -21.01 4.64 -18.42
CA ASP A 270 -22.13 5.53 -18.69
C ASP A 270 -21.81 6.50 -19.84
N PHE A 271 -22.84 6.91 -20.59
CA PHE A 271 -22.67 7.84 -21.72
C PHE A 271 -23.73 8.93 -21.75
N ASP A 272 -23.29 10.17 -21.94
CA ASP A 272 -24.18 11.32 -22.19
C ASP A 272 -24.13 11.72 -23.68
N PRO A 273 -25.16 11.40 -24.48
CA PRO A 273 -25.19 11.71 -25.91
C PRO A 273 -25.24 13.20 -26.24
N SER A 274 -25.67 14.05 -25.29
CA SER A 274 -25.79 15.49 -25.50
C SER A 274 -24.44 16.21 -25.38
N THR A 275 -23.57 15.73 -24.49
CA THR A 275 -22.22 16.27 -24.30
C THR A 275 -21.16 15.47 -25.03
N GLY A 276 -21.44 14.20 -25.33
CA GLY A 276 -20.47 13.25 -25.85
C GLY A 276 -19.56 12.67 -24.76
N PHE A 277 -19.90 12.81 -23.47
CA PHE A 277 -19.03 12.36 -22.38
C PHE A 277 -19.26 10.88 -22.07
N ILE A 278 -18.17 10.16 -21.84
CA ILE A 278 -18.11 8.74 -21.53
C ILE A 278 -17.46 8.60 -20.16
N TYR A 279 -18.14 7.91 -19.25
CA TYR A 279 -17.66 7.65 -17.90
C TYR A 279 -17.44 6.15 -17.72
N LEU A 280 -16.20 5.68 -17.75
CA LEU A 280 -15.92 4.27 -17.47
C LEU A 280 -16.10 3.98 -15.98
N GLU A 281 -16.58 2.79 -15.66
CA GLU A 281 -16.71 2.33 -14.27
C GLU A 281 -15.35 1.94 -13.66
N ASN A 282 -14.38 1.55 -14.50
CA ASN A 282 -13.02 1.22 -14.08
C ASN A 282 -12.00 1.95 -14.97
N SER A 283 -10.87 2.35 -14.39
CA SER A 283 -9.74 2.93 -15.13
C SER A 283 -9.10 1.87 -16.03
N LEU A 284 -8.67 2.30 -17.23
CA LEU A 284 -7.94 1.45 -18.17
C LEU A 284 -6.47 1.31 -17.77
N ALA A 285 -5.87 0.14 -18.05
CA ALA A 285 -4.43 -0.04 -17.87
C ALA A 285 -3.64 0.83 -18.85
N SER A 286 -2.36 1.09 -18.58
CA SER A 286 -1.51 1.93 -19.45
C SER A 286 -1.49 1.45 -20.90
N GLU A 287 -1.41 0.13 -21.10
CA GLU A 287 -1.31 -0.52 -22.40
C GLU A 287 -2.66 -0.71 -23.12
N ASP A 288 -3.78 -0.50 -22.42
CA ASP A 288 -5.10 -0.67 -23.02
C ASP A 288 -5.38 0.39 -24.08
N GLU A 289 -5.97 -0.04 -25.19
CA GLU A 289 -6.48 0.85 -26.23
C GLU A 289 -8.00 0.94 -26.15
N LEU A 290 -8.52 2.15 -26.27
CA LEU A 290 -9.96 2.43 -26.27
C LEU A 290 -10.36 2.96 -27.64
N VAL A 291 -11.31 2.31 -28.29
CA VAL A 291 -11.80 2.68 -29.62
C VAL A 291 -13.32 2.79 -29.61
N CYS A 292 -13.85 3.76 -30.34
CA CYS A 292 -15.29 3.96 -30.47
C CYS A 292 -15.73 4.04 -31.92
N TYR A 293 -16.99 3.65 -32.15
CA TYR A 293 -17.75 3.91 -33.35
C TYR A 293 -19.06 4.61 -32.96
N TYR A 294 -19.47 5.63 -33.70
CA TYR A 294 -20.80 6.23 -33.57
C TYR A 294 -21.24 6.86 -34.89
N THR A 295 -22.53 7.21 -34.98
CA THR A 295 -23.05 7.99 -36.11
C THR A 295 -23.73 9.28 -35.65
N LYS A 296 -23.68 10.30 -36.49
CA LYS A 296 -24.46 11.54 -36.32
C LYS A 296 -25.08 11.95 -37.63
N GLY A 297 -26.42 12.01 -37.68
CA GLY A 297 -27.15 12.23 -38.92
C GLY A 297 -26.86 11.14 -39.96
N GLY A 298 -26.56 9.91 -39.52
CA GLY A 298 -26.20 8.78 -40.37
C GLY A 298 -24.79 8.86 -41.00
N GLN A 299 -23.95 9.80 -40.60
CA GLN A 299 -22.52 9.81 -40.95
C GLN A 299 -21.72 9.16 -39.82
N ALA A 300 -20.80 8.27 -40.16
CA ALA A 300 -19.89 7.66 -39.19
C ALA A 300 -18.86 8.67 -38.66
N VAL A 301 -18.36 8.43 -37.44
CA VAL A 301 -17.22 9.14 -36.89
C VAL A 301 -16.05 9.15 -37.88
N GLY A 302 -15.36 10.28 -37.98
CA GLY A 302 -14.27 10.48 -38.96
C GLY A 302 -14.70 11.13 -40.28
N SER A 303 -16.00 11.23 -40.58
CA SER A 303 -16.48 11.99 -41.74
C SER A 303 -16.09 13.47 -41.68
N THR A 304 -15.77 14.08 -42.82
CA THR A 304 -15.37 15.50 -42.90
C THR A 304 -16.48 16.49 -42.54
N SER A 305 -17.73 16.04 -42.43
CA SER A 305 -18.85 16.86 -41.96
C SER A 305 -19.02 16.85 -40.44
N LEU A 306 -18.25 16.03 -39.73
CA LEU A 306 -18.25 15.86 -38.28
C LEU A 306 -16.96 16.43 -37.67
N GLY A 307 -16.91 16.52 -36.34
CA GLY A 307 -15.74 16.99 -35.60
C GLY A 307 -15.35 18.45 -35.84
N ILE A 308 -16.29 19.28 -36.27
CA ILE A 308 -16.05 20.70 -36.58
C ILE A 308 -15.63 21.47 -35.32
N GLY A 309 -14.43 22.05 -35.33
CA GLY A 309 -13.83 22.71 -34.17
C GLY A 309 -13.71 21.83 -32.92
N ALA A 310 -13.64 20.51 -33.07
CA ALA A 310 -13.70 19.58 -31.94
C ALA A 310 -12.48 19.69 -31.02
N ILE A 311 -11.29 19.93 -31.58
CA ILE A 311 -10.03 20.01 -30.81
C ILE A 311 -9.40 21.39 -30.90
N ILE A 312 -8.42 21.64 -30.03
CA ILE A 312 -7.54 22.81 -30.05
C ILE A 312 -6.14 22.31 -30.42
N GLY A 313 -5.56 22.84 -31.50
CA GLY A 313 -4.23 22.45 -31.95
C GLY A 313 -3.09 23.11 -31.17
N GLU A 314 -1.85 22.78 -31.53
CA GLU A 314 -0.61 23.31 -30.92
C GLU A 314 -0.47 24.84 -31.01
N SER A 315 -1.18 25.48 -31.94
CA SER A 315 -1.24 26.95 -32.03
C SER A 315 -2.29 27.59 -31.11
N GLY A 316 -2.96 26.81 -30.27
CA GLY A 316 -4.04 27.25 -29.38
C GLY A 316 -5.34 27.64 -30.09
N VAL A 317 -5.56 27.16 -31.33
CA VAL A 317 -6.74 27.47 -32.15
C VAL A 317 -7.57 26.21 -32.39
N ARG A 318 -8.90 26.36 -32.38
CA ARG A 318 -9.85 25.31 -32.72
C ARG A 318 -9.64 24.81 -34.15
N VAL A 319 -9.58 23.50 -34.35
CA VAL A 319 -9.45 22.87 -35.67
C VAL A 319 -10.45 21.72 -35.83
N ASP A 320 -10.86 21.48 -37.07
CA ASP A 320 -11.77 20.39 -37.43
C ASP A 320 -11.06 19.04 -37.33
N PHE A 321 -11.68 18.06 -36.70
CA PHE A 321 -11.13 16.73 -36.47
C PHE A 321 -11.86 15.67 -37.30
N ASN A 322 -11.15 14.99 -38.20
CA ASN A 322 -11.70 13.96 -39.09
C ASN A 322 -10.58 13.01 -39.56
N SER A 323 -10.94 11.87 -40.14
CA SER A 323 -9.98 10.82 -40.52
C SER A 323 -9.02 11.24 -41.65
N ASN A 324 -9.39 12.23 -42.47
CA ASN A 324 -8.49 12.78 -43.49
C ASN A 324 -7.40 13.68 -42.91
N SER A 325 -7.73 14.42 -41.85
CA SER A 325 -6.84 15.44 -41.25
C SER A 325 -6.01 14.85 -40.11
N PHE A 326 -6.54 13.85 -39.41
CA PHE A 326 -5.92 13.17 -38.27
C PHE A 326 -5.96 11.65 -38.41
N PRO A 327 -5.43 11.07 -39.50
CA PRO A 327 -5.56 9.64 -39.80
C PRO A 327 -4.99 8.72 -38.71
N GLN A 328 -4.01 9.19 -37.92
CA GLN A 328 -3.39 8.42 -36.84
C GLN A 328 -4.32 8.10 -35.66
N TYR A 329 -5.44 8.82 -35.54
CA TYR A 329 -6.47 8.56 -34.53
C TYR A 329 -7.58 7.64 -35.02
N PHE A 330 -7.51 7.16 -36.26
CA PHE A 330 -8.53 6.30 -36.84
C PHE A 330 -7.95 4.97 -37.29
N ASP A 331 -8.83 3.98 -37.43
CA ASP A 331 -8.47 2.72 -38.08
C ASP A 331 -8.26 2.91 -39.60
N SER A 332 -7.80 1.86 -40.26
CA SER A 332 -7.59 1.86 -41.71
C SER A 332 -8.84 2.17 -42.55
N SER A 333 -10.06 1.96 -42.05
CA SER A 333 -11.29 2.38 -42.73
C SER A 333 -11.63 3.86 -42.55
N GLY A 334 -11.13 4.49 -41.47
CA GLY A 334 -11.46 5.86 -41.10
C GLY A 334 -12.80 6.02 -40.40
N GLU A 335 -13.45 4.92 -40.00
CA GLU A 335 -14.78 4.89 -39.37
C GLU A 335 -14.74 4.55 -37.87
N PHE A 336 -13.59 4.12 -37.33
CA PHE A 336 -13.39 3.87 -35.90
C PHE A 336 -12.37 4.86 -35.35
N LEU A 337 -12.71 5.50 -34.23
CA LEU A 337 -11.87 6.51 -33.56
C LEU A 337 -11.21 5.93 -32.31
N TYR A 338 -9.89 5.98 -32.25
CA TYR A 338 -9.13 5.68 -31.05
C TYR A 338 -9.22 6.86 -30.07
N LEU A 339 -9.87 6.64 -28.94
CA LEU A 339 -9.92 7.57 -27.81
C LEU A 339 -8.66 7.46 -26.95
N LYS A 340 -8.05 6.27 -26.88
CA LYS A 340 -6.76 6.04 -26.20
C LYS A 340 -5.90 5.09 -27.01
N LYS A 341 -4.65 5.48 -27.26
CA LYS A 341 -3.61 4.65 -27.89
C LYS A 341 -2.24 5.08 -27.40
N ARG A 342 -1.35 4.12 -27.12
CA ARG A 342 0.01 4.38 -26.62
C ARG A 342 0.83 5.27 -27.55
N ALA A 343 0.55 5.22 -28.85
CA ALA A 343 1.29 5.98 -29.86
C ALA A 343 1.01 7.49 -29.87
N PHE A 344 0.01 8.00 -29.14
CA PHE A 344 -0.32 9.43 -29.15
C PHE A 344 -0.84 9.94 -27.80
N ASN A 345 -0.70 11.25 -27.58
CA ASN A 345 -1.38 11.94 -26.48
C ASN A 345 -2.87 12.05 -26.83
N SER A 346 -3.74 11.55 -25.96
CA SER A 346 -5.18 11.55 -26.21
C SER A 346 -5.75 12.98 -26.10
N TYR A 347 -6.41 13.43 -27.18
CA TYR A 347 -7.26 14.64 -27.14
C TYR A 347 -8.57 14.41 -26.38
N TRP A 348 -8.97 13.15 -26.24
CA TRP A 348 -10.31 12.71 -25.87
C TRP A 348 -10.44 12.33 -24.40
N GLU A 349 -9.32 12.24 -23.68
CA GLU A 349 -9.32 12.03 -22.25
C GLU A 349 -9.76 13.30 -21.52
N LEU A 350 -10.70 13.15 -20.58
CA LEU A 350 -11.19 14.21 -19.71
C LEU A 350 -10.21 14.45 -18.56
N ARG A 351 -9.25 15.37 -18.77
CA ARG A 351 -8.24 15.77 -17.77
C ARG A 351 -8.72 16.89 -16.85
N ASN A 352 -10.04 16.98 -16.68
CA ASN A 352 -10.72 17.99 -15.87
C ASN A 352 -11.40 17.42 -14.62
N ALA A 353 -11.28 16.11 -14.40
CA ALA A 353 -11.92 15.39 -13.32
C ALA A 353 -10.93 15.18 -12.16
N TYR A 354 -11.27 15.62 -10.96
CA TYR A 354 -10.43 15.46 -9.77
C TYR A 354 -11.20 14.70 -8.68
N PRO A 355 -10.55 13.76 -7.98
CA PRO A 355 -11.19 13.02 -6.91
C PRO A 355 -11.47 13.94 -5.71
N LEU A 356 -12.40 13.52 -4.85
CA LEU A 356 -12.61 14.05 -3.51
C LEU A 356 -12.18 12.96 -2.50
N PRO A 357 -10.88 12.86 -2.17
CA PRO A 357 -10.32 11.72 -1.43
C PRO A 357 -11.01 11.41 -0.11
N SER A 358 -11.51 12.42 0.59
CA SER A 358 -12.13 12.28 1.90
C SER A 358 -13.67 12.19 1.85
N TYR A 359 -14.27 12.09 0.65
CA TYR A 359 -15.72 12.03 0.48
C TYR A 359 -16.25 10.60 0.68
N GLU A 360 -17.09 10.44 1.70
CA GLU A 360 -17.74 9.16 2.07
C GLU A 360 -19.27 9.34 2.21
N GLY A 361 -19.80 10.42 1.63
CA GLY A 361 -21.17 10.87 1.84
C GLY A 361 -22.18 10.36 0.82
N THR A 362 -23.44 10.74 1.02
CA THR A 362 -24.53 10.51 0.05
C THR A 362 -24.89 11.76 -0.76
N GLY A 363 -24.28 12.90 -0.42
CA GLY A 363 -24.41 14.13 -1.20
C GLY A 363 -23.59 15.27 -0.62
N ILE A 364 -23.14 16.18 -1.48
CA ILE A 364 -22.39 17.38 -1.11
C ILE A 364 -23.37 18.55 -0.91
N SER A 365 -23.23 19.24 0.22
CA SER A 365 -24.10 20.35 0.65
C SER A 365 -23.49 21.74 0.43
N SER A 366 -22.16 21.82 0.44
CA SER A 366 -21.38 23.00 0.06
C SER A 366 -20.05 22.54 -0.49
N PHE A 367 -19.51 23.30 -1.44
CA PHE A 367 -18.21 23.07 -2.05
C PHE A 367 -17.64 24.43 -2.44
N GLU A 368 -16.37 24.64 -2.12
CA GLU A 368 -15.56 25.78 -2.50
C GLU A 368 -14.21 25.25 -2.94
N VAL A 369 -13.64 25.84 -3.98
CA VAL A 369 -12.30 25.51 -4.46
C VAL A 369 -11.43 26.76 -4.38
N ARG A 370 -10.21 26.59 -3.88
CA ARG A 370 -9.16 27.60 -3.94
C ARG A 370 -7.98 27.05 -4.71
N LEU A 371 -7.50 27.83 -5.67
CA LEU A 371 -6.31 27.48 -6.43
C LEU A 371 -5.09 28.16 -5.81
N LEU A 372 -4.06 27.38 -5.51
CA LEU A 372 -2.82 27.81 -4.89
C LEU A 372 -1.65 27.47 -5.81
N TYR A 373 -0.54 28.20 -5.74
CA TYR A 373 0.69 27.79 -6.39
C TYR A 373 1.34 26.63 -5.64
N THR A 374 1.78 25.59 -6.36
CA THR A 374 2.45 24.43 -5.76
C THR A 374 3.74 24.83 -5.03
N GLU A 375 4.55 25.73 -5.61
CA GLU A 375 5.85 26.14 -5.07
C GLU A 375 5.76 26.81 -3.68
N ASN A 376 4.72 27.62 -3.44
CA ASN A 376 4.69 28.52 -2.27
C ASN A 376 3.34 28.59 -1.55
N SER A 377 2.33 27.83 -2.01
CA SER A 377 0.96 27.80 -1.47
C SER A 377 0.26 29.15 -1.38
N SER A 378 0.72 30.17 -2.11
CA SER A 378 0.02 31.44 -2.22
C SER A 378 -1.14 31.34 -3.24
N PRO A 379 -2.23 32.11 -3.08
CA PRO A 379 -3.36 32.03 -4.01
C PRO A 379 -2.99 32.38 -5.45
N ASN A 380 -3.42 31.55 -6.40
CA ASN A 380 -3.35 31.84 -7.82
C ASN A 380 -4.65 32.51 -8.31
N SER A 381 -4.70 33.84 -8.21
CA SER A 381 -5.88 34.62 -8.59
C SER A 381 -6.11 34.75 -10.10
N ASN A 382 -5.26 34.15 -10.95
CA ASN A 382 -5.44 34.22 -12.40
C ASN A 382 -6.67 33.45 -12.89
N TYR A 383 -7.23 32.57 -12.06
CA TYR A 383 -8.37 31.72 -12.37
C TYR A 383 -9.69 32.21 -11.77
N ASP A 384 -9.70 33.30 -10.98
CA ASP A 384 -10.86 33.76 -10.21
C ASP A 384 -12.13 33.94 -11.07
N ASP A 385 -11.99 34.30 -12.35
CA ASP A 385 -13.13 34.52 -13.26
C ASP A 385 -13.78 33.21 -13.76
N ILE A 386 -13.09 32.07 -13.66
CA ILE A 386 -13.52 30.79 -14.24
C ILE A 386 -13.52 29.62 -13.26
N ILE A 387 -12.84 29.73 -12.11
CA ILE A 387 -12.63 28.62 -11.16
C ILE A 387 -13.95 28.01 -10.64
N ASP A 388 -15.01 28.82 -10.56
CA ASP A 388 -16.35 28.40 -10.15
C ASP A 388 -17.13 27.62 -11.23
N GLN A 389 -16.55 27.43 -12.43
CA GLN A 389 -17.15 26.63 -13.50
C GLN A 389 -16.85 25.14 -13.29
N TYR A 390 -17.59 24.50 -12.38
CA TYR A 390 -17.47 23.07 -12.11
C TYR A 390 -18.84 22.40 -11.91
N SER A 391 -18.85 21.07 -12.00
CA SER A 391 -19.95 20.21 -11.55
C SER A 391 -19.41 19.13 -10.62
N ILE A 392 -20.25 18.67 -9.70
CA ILE A 392 -19.89 17.63 -8.75
C ILE A 392 -20.73 16.39 -9.08
N ASP A 393 -20.05 15.27 -9.26
CA ASP A 393 -20.66 13.95 -9.26
C ASP A 393 -20.47 13.33 -7.86
N SER A 394 -21.52 13.43 -7.05
CA SER A 394 -21.51 12.90 -5.68
C SER A 394 -21.66 11.37 -5.62
N GLU A 395 -22.02 10.71 -6.70
CA GLU A 395 -22.05 9.25 -6.78
C GLU A 395 -20.64 8.71 -6.98
N ARG A 396 -19.85 9.40 -7.82
CA ARG A 396 -18.44 9.04 -8.09
C ARG A 396 -17.45 9.69 -7.13
N GLY A 397 -17.85 10.69 -6.35
CA GLY A 397 -16.94 11.46 -5.50
C GLY A 397 -15.95 12.29 -6.29
N VAL A 398 -16.40 12.91 -7.39
CA VAL A 398 -15.54 13.61 -8.37
C VAL A 398 -16.03 15.04 -8.61
N VAL A 399 -15.10 15.98 -8.74
CA VAL A 399 -15.36 17.32 -9.27
C VAL A 399 -14.86 17.42 -10.71
N PHE A 400 -15.73 17.86 -11.62
CA PHE A 400 -15.41 18.11 -13.02
C PHE A 400 -15.35 19.62 -13.27
N PHE A 401 -14.20 20.13 -13.70
CA PHE A 401 -14.09 21.53 -14.14
C PHE A 401 -14.61 21.68 -15.57
N ASN A 402 -15.66 22.47 -15.75
CA ASN A 402 -16.40 22.61 -17.01
C ASN A 402 -16.03 23.91 -17.74
N PHE A 403 -14.74 24.21 -17.81
CA PHE A 403 -14.25 25.44 -18.40
C PHE A 403 -14.66 25.52 -19.87
N THR A 404 -14.97 26.73 -20.33
CA THR A 404 -15.30 27.00 -21.74
C THR A 404 -14.35 28.02 -22.33
N ASP A 405 -14.04 27.87 -23.61
CA ASP A 405 -13.27 28.87 -24.34
C ASP A 405 -14.13 30.07 -24.79
N GLY A 406 -13.51 31.05 -25.45
CA GLY A 406 -14.19 32.22 -26.00
C GLY A 406 -15.23 31.90 -27.10
N THR A 407 -15.32 30.66 -27.57
CA THR A 407 -16.37 30.19 -28.50
C THR A 407 -17.54 29.51 -27.78
N GLY A 408 -17.45 29.36 -26.45
CA GLY A 408 -18.44 28.68 -25.61
C GLY A 408 -18.32 27.15 -25.65
N ASN A 409 -17.25 26.61 -26.23
CA ASN A 409 -17.01 25.18 -26.29
C ASN A 409 -16.20 24.71 -25.09
N PHE A 410 -16.47 23.47 -24.66
CA PHE A 410 -15.81 22.84 -23.52
C PHE A 410 -14.28 22.75 -23.73
N TYR A 411 -13.56 22.98 -22.64
CA TYR A 411 -12.10 22.99 -22.58
C TYR A 411 -11.63 21.87 -21.62
N PRO A 412 -11.17 20.72 -22.14
CA PRO A 412 -10.93 19.51 -21.34
C PRO A 412 -9.70 19.54 -20.43
N ARG A 413 -8.88 20.60 -20.51
CA ARG A 413 -7.59 20.74 -19.81
C ARG A 413 -7.57 22.06 -19.02
N PRO A 414 -8.17 22.09 -17.80
CA PRO A 414 -8.55 23.32 -17.10
C PRO A 414 -7.39 24.14 -16.54
N PHE A 415 -6.28 23.51 -16.13
CA PHE A 415 -5.17 24.16 -15.43
C PHE A 415 -3.87 24.09 -16.24
N PRO A 416 -3.77 24.80 -17.39
CA PRO A 416 -2.61 24.70 -18.28
C PRO A 416 -1.29 25.21 -17.68
N GLY A 417 -1.33 25.97 -16.58
CA GLY A 417 -0.16 26.50 -15.90
C GLY A 417 -0.50 27.69 -14.99
N VAL A 418 0.35 28.72 -14.99
CA VAL A 418 0.20 29.89 -14.09
C VAL A 418 -1.07 30.69 -14.38
N SER A 419 -1.49 30.79 -15.64
CA SER A 419 -2.69 31.53 -16.04
C SER A 419 -3.49 30.75 -17.08
N PRO A 420 -4.84 30.77 -17.00
CA PRO A 420 -5.67 30.05 -17.96
C PRO A 420 -5.62 30.72 -19.34
N TYR A 421 -5.29 29.93 -20.36
CA TYR A 421 -5.52 30.25 -21.78
C TYR A 421 -5.02 31.65 -22.22
N SER A 422 -3.88 32.05 -21.67
CA SER A 422 -3.34 33.40 -21.88
C SER A 422 -2.86 33.62 -23.32
N SER A 423 -2.98 34.86 -23.79
CA SER A 423 -2.52 35.29 -25.11
C SER A 423 -1.33 36.27 -24.96
N PRO A 424 -0.24 36.10 -25.73
CA PRO A 424 -0.03 35.11 -26.79
C PRO A 424 0.13 33.68 -26.27
N VAL A 425 -0.26 32.71 -27.09
CA VAL A 425 -0.07 31.29 -26.82
C VAL A 425 1.43 30.96 -26.92
N THR A 426 1.91 30.17 -25.97
CA THR A 426 3.28 29.68 -25.79
C THR A 426 3.21 28.20 -25.41
N THR A 427 4.33 27.49 -25.48
CA THR A 427 4.40 26.07 -25.08
C THR A 427 3.95 25.83 -23.64
N GLU A 428 4.33 26.70 -22.70
CA GLU A 428 4.00 26.56 -21.29
C GLU A 428 2.51 26.82 -20.97
N ASN A 429 1.81 27.64 -21.75
CA ASN A 429 0.41 28.00 -21.48
C ASN A 429 -0.61 27.35 -22.44
N ASN A 430 -0.14 26.62 -23.45
CA ASN A 430 -1.00 25.82 -24.31
C ASN A 430 -1.10 24.39 -23.76
N PRO A 431 -2.24 23.99 -23.17
CA PRO A 431 -2.38 22.64 -22.65
C PRO A 431 -2.36 21.56 -23.72
N PHE A 432 -2.46 21.89 -25.00
CA PHE A 432 -2.41 20.94 -26.12
C PHE A 432 -1.06 20.93 -26.84
N ASP A 433 -0.10 21.71 -26.38
CA ASP A 433 1.28 21.60 -26.85
C ASP A 433 1.91 20.29 -26.33
N PRO A 434 2.58 19.49 -27.17
CA PRO A 434 3.27 18.26 -26.74
C PRO A 434 4.27 18.48 -25.60
N ASP A 435 4.83 19.68 -25.47
CA ASP A 435 5.83 20.03 -24.46
C ASP A 435 5.22 20.76 -23.25
N ASN A 436 3.88 20.81 -23.12
CA ASN A 436 3.24 21.39 -21.94
C ASN A 436 3.55 20.56 -20.67
N PRO A 437 3.93 21.19 -19.55
CA PRO A 437 4.37 20.46 -18.35
C PRO A 437 3.25 19.66 -17.66
N VAL A 438 1.99 20.11 -17.73
CA VAL A 438 0.87 19.47 -17.00
C VAL A 438 0.12 18.48 -17.89
N TYR A 439 -0.04 18.76 -19.17
CA TYR A 439 -0.88 17.95 -20.07
C TYR A 439 -0.19 17.49 -21.35
N GLY A 440 1.05 17.90 -21.58
CA GLY A 440 1.87 17.43 -22.69
C GLY A 440 2.31 15.98 -22.51
N GLY A 441 3.14 15.50 -23.43
CA GLY A 441 3.75 14.18 -23.39
C GLY A 441 2.82 13.01 -23.73
N LEU A 442 3.43 11.83 -23.88
CA LEU A 442 2.73 10.55 -24.01
C LEU A 442 2.43 9.92 -22.64
N SER A 443 3.23 10.27 -21.64
CA SER A 443 3.11 9.78 -20.28
C SER A 443 2.40 10.81 -19.40
N TYR A 444 1.80 10.33 -18.31
CA TYR A 444 1.14 11.23 -17.37
C TYR A 444 2.16 12.05 -16.56
N PRO A 445 1.86 13.31 -16.25
CA PRO A 445 2.73 14.14 -15.42
C PRO A 445 2.87 13.58 -14.00
N THR A 446 4.05 13.81 -13.42
CA THR A 446 4.38 13.61 -12.02
C THR A 446 4.22 14.90 -11.22
N VAL A 447 4.20 14.80 -9.89
CA VAL A 447 3.93 15.93 -8.98
C VAL A 447 4.96 17.07 -9.10
N ASP A 448 6.20 16.79 -9.50
CA ASP A 448 7.23 17.82 -9.73
C ASP A 448 6.90 18.75 -10.91
N LYS A 449 6.03 18.33 -11.83
CA LYS A 449 5.53 19.17 -12.93
C LYS A 449 4.34 20.03 -12.53
N SER A 450 3.79 19.83 -11.32
CA SER A 450 2.63 20.57 -10.86
C SER A 450 2.93 22.05 -10.70
N ILE A 451 2.05 22.89 -11.23
CA ILE A 451 2.13 24.35 -11.10
C ILE A 451 1.14 24.84 -10.05
N ASN A 452 -0.03 24.21 -9.99
CA ASN A 452 -1.12 24.56 -9.10
C ASN A 452 -1.53 23.41 -8.19
N LYS A 453 -1.93 23.78 -6.98
CA LYS A 453 -2.57 22.92 -6.00
C LYS A 453 -4.01 23.40 -5.79
N LEU A 454 -4.96 22.48 -5.86
CA LEU A 454 -6.36 22.70 -5.58
C LEU A 454 -6.64 22.38 -4.10
N GLU A 455 -7.21 23.35 -3.39
CA GLU A 455 -7.75 23.17 -2.04
C GLU A 455 -9.27 23.09 -2.16
N PHE A 456 -9.84 21.90 -1.97
CA PHE A 456 -11.29 21.67 -1.97
C PHE A 456 -11.82 21.73 -0.55
N SER A 457 -12.62 22.74 -0.24
CA SER A 457 -13.35 22.87 1.03
C SER A 457 -14.81 22.50 0.81
N TYR A 458 -15.26 21.38 1.36
CA TYR A 458 -16.62 20.90 1.12
C TYR A 458 -17.26 20.26 2.35
N SER A 459 -18.59 20.25 2.35
CA SER A 459 -19.39 19.64 3.41
C SER A 459 -20.35 18.62 2.82
N PHE A 460 -20.32 17.37 3.29
CA PHE A 460 -21.20 16.32 2.79
C PHE A 460 -22.10 15.73 3.86
N TYR A 461 -23.26 15.22 3.46
CA TYR A 461 -24.18 14.53 4.35
C TYR A 461 -23.69 13.12 4.65
N THR A 462 -23.74 12.75 5.93
CA THR A 462 -23.55 11.39 6.39
C THR A 462 -24.71 11.00 7.31
N ASP A 463 -25.19 9.77 7.13
CA ASP A 463 -26.19 9.17 8.03
C ASP A 463 -25.53 8.47 9.23
N THR A 464 -24.20 8.42 9.26
CA THR A 464 -23.42 7.74 10.30
C THR A 464 -22.26 8.62 10.78
N PHE A 465 -22.02 8.61 12.09
CA PHE A 465 -20.83 9.22 12.68
C PHE A 465 -19.74 8.16 12.76
N PHE A 466 -19.20 7.81 11.59
CA PHE A 466 -18.09 6.86 11.49
C PHE A 466 -16.76 7.52 11.89
N LEU A 467 -15.99 6.79 12.68
CA LEU A 467 -14.69 7.16 13.21
C LEU A 467 -13.61 6.45 12.40
N ASP A 468 -13.22 5.26 12.86
CA ASP A 468 -12.36 4.28 12.20
C ASP A 468 -12.72 2.90 12.76
N PHE A 469 -12.42 1.81 12.05
CA PHE A 469 -12.60 0.47 12.61
C PHE A 469 -11.69 0.24 13.83
N ASN A 470 -12.11 -0.65 14.73
CA ASN A 470 -11.36 -1.03 15.95
C ASN A 470 -11.01 0.16 16.85
N VAL A 471 -12.01 0.98 17.18
CA VAL A 471 -11.88 2.05 18.17
C VAL A 471 -11.60 1.43 19.54
N ILE A 472 -10.58 1.95 20.22
CA ILE A 472 -10.21 1.51 21.56
C ILE A 472 -11.29 1.95 22.56
N PRO A 473 -11.93 1.03 23.30
CA PRO A 473 -12.98 1.40 24.23
C PRO A 473 -12.53 2.38 25.33
N GLY A 474 -13.42 3.29 25.71
CA GLY A 474 -13.14 4.33 26.71
C GLY A 474 -12.18 5.44 26.25
N SER A 475 -11.68 5.39 25.00
CA SER A 475 -10.86 6.45 24.41
C SER A 475 -11.67 7.60 23.79
N VAL A 476 -12.97 7.37 23.57
CA VAL A 476 -13.85 8.31 22.88
C VAL A 476 -14.24 9.48 23.79
N GLU A 477 -13.94 10.68 23.35
CA GLU A 477 -14.38 11.94 23.96
C GLU A 477 -15.15 12.73 22.90
N ILE A 478 -16.43 13.02 23.20
CA ILE A 478 -17.31 13.77 22.30
C ILE A 478 -17.63 15.14 22.90
N VAL A 479 -17.40 16.18 22.12
CA VAL A 479 -17.77 17.56 22.44
C VAL A 479 -18.86 17.99 21.47
N VAL A 480 -20.01 18.44 21.98
CA VAL A 480 -21.09 19.01 21.18
C VAL A 480 -21.36 20.44 21.64
N ASP A 481 -21.32 21.38 20.72
CA ASP A 481 -21.53 22.82 20.95
C ASP A 481 -20.65 23.35 22.11
N GLY A 482 -19.39 22.89 22.15
CA GLY A 482 -18.39 23.23 23.17
C GLY A 482 -18.59 22.51 24.53
N LYS A 483 -19.56 21.60 24.66
CA LYS A 483 -19.82 20.84 25.88
C LYS A 483 -19.43 19.37 25.70
N VAL A 484 -18.54 18.87 26.56
CA VAL A 484 -18.23 17.44 26.65
C VAL A 484 -19.49 16.65 27.03
N LEU A 485 -19.87 15.68 26.21
CA LEU A 485 -21.00 14.80 26.45
C LEU A 485 -20.68 13.75 27.50
N LYS A 486 -21.73 13.26 28.17
CA LYS A 486 -21.61 12.09 29.04
C LYS A 486 -21.77 10.84 28.21
N GLU A 487 -21.16 9.74 28.63
CA GLU A 487 -21.33 8.41 28.01
C GLU A 487 -22.80 7.92 28.02
N SER A 488 -23.70 8.54 28.79
CA SER A 488 -25.14 8.27 28.71
C SER A 488 -25.86 8.93 27.53
N ASP A 489 -25.22 9.91 26.88
CA ASP A 489 -25.81 10.73 25.82
C ASP A 489 -25.52 10.16 24.42
N TYR A 490 -24.69 9.12 24.31
CA TYR A 490 -24.31 8.46 23.07
C TYR A 490 -23.93 6.99 23.30
N GLU A 491 -23.93 6.21 22.23
CA GLU A 491 -23.46 4.83 22.16
C GLU A 491 -22.36 4.74 21.09
N VAL A 492 -21.34 3.92 21.34
CA VAL A 492 -20.24 3.67 20.40
C VAL A 492 -20.19 2.19 20.10
N ASP A 493 -20.30 1.85 18.82
CA ASP A 493 -19.86 0.55 18.33
C ASP A 493 -18.34 0.61 18.12
N TYR A 494 -17.59 0.02 19.06
CA TYR A 494 -16.14 0.09 19.05
C TYR A 494 -15.50 -0.75 17.93
N SER A 495 -16.17 -1.80 17.46
CA SER A 495 -15.66 -2.63 16.37
C SER A 495 -15.85 -1.93 15.02
N PHE A 496 -17.05 -1.42 14.77
CA PHE A 496 -17.40 -0.72 13.53
C PHE A 496 -17.10 0.77 13.55
N GLY A 497 -16.65 1.32 14.68
CA GLY A 497 -16.28 2.72 14.81
C GLY A 497 -17.42 3.70 14.61
N THR A 498 -18.66 3.30 14.89
CA THR A 498 -19.82 4.19 14.66
C THR A 498 -20.35 4.75 15.97
N VAL A 499 -20.70 6.03 15.96
CA VAL A 499 -21.33 6.71 17.09
C VAL A 499 -22.80 6.96 16.81
N THR A 500 -23.65 6.62 17.79
CA THR A 500 -25.08 6.90 17.77
C THR A 500 -25.44 7.83 18.92
N PHE A 501 -26.05 8.98 18.62
CA PHE A 501 -26.47 9.95 19.63
C PHE A 501 -27.88 9.68 20.15
N GLY A 502 -28.10 9.96 21.44
CA GLY A 502 -29.44 9.96 22.02
C GLY A 502 -30.35 11.05 21.43
N GLU A 503 -31.66 10.87 21.56
CA GLU A 503 -32.65 11.81 21.00
C GLU A 503 -32.45 13.24 21.54
N GLY A 504 -32.32 14.21 20.63
CA GLY A 504 -32.19 15.64 20.96
C GLY A 504 -30.80 16.08 21.45
N VAL A 505 -29.81 15.18 21.47
CA VAL A 505 -28.41 15.50 21.84
C VAL A 505 -27.73 16.29 20.73
N VAL A 506 -27.97 15.92 19.49
CA VAL A 506 -27.46 16.59 18.29
C VAL A 506 -28.61 17.22 17.52
N THR A 507 -28.41 18.45 17.05
CA THR A 507 -29.31 19.14 16.12
C THR A 507 -28.65 19.26 14.74
N PRO A 508 -29.39 19.57 13.65
CA PRO A 508 -28.80 19.80 12.33
C PRO A 508 -27.75 20.93 12.27
N THR A 509 -27.62 21.75 13.32
CA THR A 509 -26.65 22.85 13.41
C THR A 509 -25.58 22.65 14.46
N SER A 510 -25.61 21.53 15.20
CA SER A 510 -24.68 21.30 16.31
C SER A 510 -23.26 21.07 15.80
N GLU A 511 -22.28 21.72 16.42
CA GLU A 511 -20.85 21.47 16.14
C GLU A 511 -20.35 20.32 17.02
N ILE A 512 -19.82 19.26 16.40
CA ILE A 512 -19.46 18.02 17.07
C ILE A 512 -17.99 17.74 16.80
N GLU A 513 -17.19 17.54 17.84
CA GLU A 513 -15.79 17.12 17.75
C GLU A 513 -15.66 15.79 18.52
N ILE A 514 -15.18 14.75 17.85
CA ILE A 514 -14.98 13.42 18.43
C ILE A 514 -13.50 13.08 18.39
N LYS A 515 -12.89 12.91 19.57
CA LYS A 515 -11.52 12.42 19.75
C LYS A 515 -11.55 10.97 20.19
N TYR A 516 -10.68 10.14 19.65
CA TYR A 516 -10.66 8.72 19.96
C TYR A 516 -9.28 8.12 19.66
N ARG A 517 -9.11 6.86 20.01
CA ARG A 517 -7.98 6.02 19.59
C ARG A 517 -8.48 4.79 18.87
N TYR A 518 -7.71 4.27 17.94
CA TYR A 518 -8.05 3.07 17.18
C TYR A 518 -6.80 2.24 16.83
N THR A 519 -7.00 0.99 16.42
CA THR A 519 -5.94 0.13 15.87
C THR A 519 -6.23 -0.21 14.42
N SER A 520 -5.32 0.14 13.51
CA SER A 520 -5.49 -0.25 12.11
C SER A 520 -5.05 -1.71 11.90
N PHE A 521 -5.44 -2.29 10.76
CA PHE A 521 -5.03 -3.65 10.38
C PHE A 521 -3.50 -3.84 10.29
N GLY A 522 -2.73 -2.76 10.09
CA GLY A 522 -1.26 -2.79 10.09
C GLY A 522 -0.62 -2.56 11.47
N GLY A 523 -1.41 -2.49 12.54
CA GLY A 523 -0.98 -2.16 13.89
C GLY A 523 -1.17 -0.68 14.23
N GLY A 524 -0.30 -0.13 15.07
CA GLY A 524 -0.42 1.26 15.52
C GLY A 524 0.84 1.82 16.16
N ASN A 525 0.78 3.11 16.48
CA ASN A 525 1.86 3.76 17.22
C ASN A 525 2.03 3.09 18.59
N LYS A 526 3.28 2.75 18.89
CA LYS A 526 3.64 2.03 20.12
C LYS A 526 3.80 3.03 21.25
N GLY A 527 3.29 2.69 22.42
CA GLY A 527 3.28 3.56 23.58
C GLY A 527 3.46 2.80 24.89
N LEU A 528 3.78 3.55 25.92
CA LEU A 528 3.84 3.09 27.30
C LEU A 528 2.84 3.91 28.12
N VAL A 529 1.94 3.21 28.79
CA VAL A 529 0.98 3.77 29.74
C VAL A 529 1.33 3.27 31.14
N GLY A 530 1.64 4.18 32.04
CA GLY A 530 1.88 3.90 33.45
C GLY A 530 0.79 4.51 34.32
N GLN A 531 0.17 3.74 35.21
CA GLN A 531 -0.75 4.26 36.22
C GLN A 531 -0.29 3.84 37.61
N PHE A 532 -0.43 4.73 38.59
CA PHE A 532 -0.25 4.42 40.00
C PHE A 532 -1.33 5.12 40.81
N GLY A 533 -2.05 4.36 41.63
CA GLY A 533 -3.13 4.84 42.47
C GLY A 533 -2.96 4.46 43.92
N VAL A 534 -3.35 5.37 44.80
CA VAL A 534 -3.43 5.18 46.25
C VAL A 534 -4.84 5.51 46.69
N PHE A 535 -5.50 4.56 47.35
CA PHE A 535 -6.89 4.63 47.74
C PHE A 535 -7.02 4.36 49.23
N TYR A 536 -7.79 5.16 49.92
CA TYR A 536 -8.16 4.93 51.30
C TYR A 536 -9.68 5.03 51.42
N SER A 537 -10.32 4.01 51.97
CA SER A 537 -11.78 3.98 52.09
C SER A 537 -12.21 3.41 53.44
N ASN A 538 -13.14 4.09 54.10
CA ASN A 538 -13.85 3.62 55.28
C ASN A 538 -15.31 4.08 55.23
N ASP A 539 -16.09 3.78 56.27
CA ASP A 539 -17.53 4.08 56.33
C ASP A 539 -17.88 5.58 56.16
N PHE A 540 -16.93 6.50 56.37
CA PHE A 540 -17.16 7.94 56.37
C PHE A 540 -16.38 8.71 55.29
N ILE A 541 -15.19 8.25 54.90
CA ILE A 541 -14.28 8.94 53.98
C ILE A 541 -13.77 7.98 52.92
N ASP A 542 -13.78 8.48 51.68
CA ASP A 542 -13.03 7.95 50.56
C ASP A 542 -11.96 8.96 50.12
N LEU A 543 -10.73 8.52 49.92
CA LEU A 543 -9.65 9.30 49.35
C LEU A 543 -9.03 8.51 48.21
N LYS A 544 -8.92 9.12 47.02
CA LYS A 544 -8.28 8.53 45.86
C LYS A 544 -7.24 9.50 45.32
N ASN A 545 -5.99 9.07 45.20
CA ASN A 545 -4.97 9.77 44.43
C ASN A 545 -4.55 8.90 43.26
N LEU A 546 -4.57 9.45 42.05
CA LEU A 546 -4.22 8.70 40.83
C LEU A 546 -3.19 9.48 40.04
N THR A 547 -2.13 8.81 39.59
CA THR A 547 -1.17 9.36 38.64
C THR A 547 -1.17 8.52 37.37
N LEU A 548 -1.33 9.15 36.22
CA LEU A 548 -1.22 8.55 34.91
C LEU A 548 -0.04 9.17 34.16
N TYR A 549 0.72 8.32 33.49
CA TYR A 549 1.81 8.65 32.61
C TYR A 549 1.58 7.99 31.26
N ARG A 550 1.69 8.74 30.17
CA ARG A 550 1.65 8.20 28.81
C ARG A 550 2.87 8.72 28.05
N SER A 551 3.56 7.85 27.33
CA SER A 551 4.67 8.24 26.47
C SER A 551 4.70 7.37 25.23
N PRO A 552 4.96 7.93 24.03
CA PRO A 552 5.24 7.11 22.87
C PRO A 552 6.53 6.31 23.10
N LEU A 553 6.58 5.14 22.47
CA LEU A 553 7.77 4.32 22.30
C LEU A 553 8.25 4.52 20.86
N GLY A 554 9.03 5.59 20.66
CA GLY A 554 9.63 5.90 19.36
C GLY A 554 10.96 5.18 19.14
N THR A 555 11.34 5.04 17.88
CA THR A 555 12.71 4.71 17.47
C THR A 555 13.67 5.83 17.91
N ARG A 556 14.98 5.62 17.78
CA ARG A 556 15.97 6.65 18.12
C ARG A 556 15.88 7.88 17.21
N GLU A 557 15.23 7.73 16.07
CA GLU A 557 15.03 8.76 15.05
C GLU A 557 13.93 9.74 15.46
N ALA A 558 13.92 10.91 14.82
CA ALA A 558 12.85 11.87 15.04
C ALA A 558 11.62 11.41 14.24
N PRO A 559 10.40 11.58 14.76
CA PRO A 559 9.19 11.33 13.97
C PRO A 559 9.07 12.35 12.83
N GLU A 560 8.32 12.00 11.78
CA GLU A 560 7.86 12.95 10.77
C GLU A 560 6.96 14.03 11.38
N LEU A 561 6.90 15.20 10.72
CA LEU A 561 6.03 16.30 11.13
C LEU A 561 4.56 15.88 11.08
N GLY A 562 3.83 16.07 12.18
CA GLY A 562 2.45 15.62 12.34
C GLY A 562 2.31 14.20 12.92
N ALA A 563 3.37 13.40 12.89
CA ALA A 563 3.41 12.06 13.48
C ALA A 563 3.97 12.05 14.91
N GLU A 564 4.14 13.21 15.55
CA GLU A 564 4.71 13.29 16.90
C GLU A 564 3.79 12.69 17.97
N GLY A 565 4.30 11.69 18.69
CA GLY A 565 3.63 11.19 19.88
C GLY A 565 3.79 12.14 21.07
N LYS A 566 2.68 12.50 21.73
CA LYS A 566 2.71 13.32 22.95
C LYS A 566 3.06 12.51 24.21
N ARG A 567 3.73 13.15 25.18
CA ARG A 567 3.95 12.61 26.53
C ARG A 567 3.10 13.36 27.54
N ASP A 568 2.27 12.62 28.25
CA ASP A 568 1.34 13.17 29.24
C ASP A 568 1.66 12.66 30.65
N ILE A 569 1.49 13.56 31.62
CA ILE A 569 1.42 13.23 33.05
C ILE A 569 0.17 13.87 33.62
N TYR A 570 -0.75 13.06 34.13
CA TYR A 570 -1.92 13.53 34.86
C TYR A 570 -1.86 13.06 36.30
N ASN A 571 -2.27 13.90 37.24
CA ASN A 571 -2.49 13.53 38.63
C ASN A 571 -3.85 14.04 39.09
N SER A 572 -4.62 13.21 39.80
CA SER A 572 -5.82 13.64 40.49
C SER A 572 -5.80 13.27 41.96
N THR A 573 -6.49 14.09 42.76
CA THR A 573 -6.86 13.78 44.14
C THR A 573 -8.35 14.00 44.30
N GLU A 574 -9.05 12.98 44.77
CA GLU A 574 -10.50 12.96 44.98
C GLU A 574 -10.78 12.58 46.43
N ILE A 575 -11.73 13.28 47.05
CA ILE A 575 -12.19 13.04 48.42
C ILE A 575 -13.72 12.90 48.40
N GLY A 576 -14.22 11.81 48.98
CA GLY A 576 -15.62 11.53 49.22
C GLY A 576 -15.92 11.50 50.72
N PHE A 577 -17.10 11.98 51.09
CA PHE A 577 -17.66 11.90 52.43
C PHE A 577 -19.00 11.18 52.36
N LYS A 578 -19.20 10.17 53.22
CA LYS A 578 -20.42 9.38 53.32
C LYS A 578 -20.98 9.52 54.74
N ILE A 579 -22.24 9.91 54.86
CA ILE A 579 -22.90 10.15 56.17
C ILE A 579 -24.32 9.61 56.10
N GLY A 580 -24.69 8.68 56.97
CA GLY A 580 -26.07 8.21 57.07
C GLY A 580 -26.19 6.70 57.19
N ALA A 581 -27.38 6.19 56.88
CA ALA A 581 -27.66 4.77 56.86
C ALA A 581 -26.85 4.07 55.74
N ASN A 582 -26.32 2.88 56.04
CA ASN A 582 -25.64 2.02 55.08
C ASN A 582 -26.63 1.40 54.07
N GLU A 583 -26.14 0.75 53.00
CA GLU A 583 -26.99 0.11 51.98
C GLU A 583 -28.04 -0.87 52.55
N ASP A 584 -27.73 -1.48 53.70
CA ASP A 584 -28.59 -2.45 54.39
C ASP A 584 -29.53 -1.83 55.45
N GLU A 585 -29.52 -0.51 55.62
CA GLU A 585 -30.26 0.19 56.67
C GLU A 585 -31.28 1.19 56.10
N GLU A 586 -32.50 1.21 56.65
CA GLU A 586 -33.46 2.27 56.33
C GLU A 586 -33.08 3.57 57.04
N GLY A 587 -32.67 4.59 56.28
CA GLY A 587 -32.42 5.93 56.80
C GLY A 587 -31.96 6.93 55.74
N ALA A 588 -31.71 8.17 56.15
CA ALA A 588 -31.16 9.18 55.26
C ALA A 588 -29.68 8.92 55.00
N TYR A 589 -29.29 8.91 53.73
CA TYR A 589 -27.90 8.79 53.26
C TYR A 589 -27.50 10.08 52.55
N PHE A 590 -26.31 10.59 52.87
CA PHE A 590 -25.71 11.77 52.27
C PHE A 590 -24.30 11.43 51.80
N GLU A 591 -24.03 11.72 50.53
CA GLU A 591 -22.70 11.59 49.94
C GLU A 591 -22.28 12.94 49.34
N ALA A 592 -21.05 13.37 49.62
CA ALA A 592 -20.44 14.54 48.99
C ALA A 592 -19.04 14.18 48.48
N GLN A 593 -18.73 14.58 47.25
CA GLN A 593 -17.44 14.32 46.63
C GLN A 593 -16.84 15.61 46.08
N ALA A 594 -15.52 15.77 46.22
CA ALA A 594 -14.73 16.87 45.65
C ALA A 594 -13.42 16.31 45.10
N GLY A 595 -12.84 16.97 44.09
CA GLY A 595 -11.53 16.57 43.60
C GLY A 595 -10.85 17.63 42.76
N VAL A 596 -9.56 17.43 42.52
CA VAL A 596 -8.72 18.28 41.70
C VAL A 596 -7.86 17.40 40.79
N GLY A 597 -7.70 17.82 39.53
CA GLY A 597 -6.81 17.21 38.55
C GLY A 597 -5.78 18.21 38.04
N LEU A 598 -4.55 17.75 37.80
CA LEU A 598 -3.46 18.49 37.17
C LEU A 598 -2.91 17.67 36.00
N GLY A 599 -2.68 18.33 34.87
CA GLY A 599 -2.12 17.69 33.67
C GLY A 599 -0.93 18.46 33.12
N LEU A 600 0.10 17.74 32.70
CA LEU A 600 1.27 18.25 31.99
C LEU A 600 1.44 17.46 30.71
N THR A 601 1.40 18.14 29.58
CA THR A 601 1.54 17.55 28.24
C THR A 601 2.79 18.13 27.58
N ASN A 602 3.66 17.25 27.09
CA ASN A 602 4.71 17.60 26.14
C ASN A 602 4.32 17.03 24.76
N PRO A 603 3.93 17.87 23.79
CA PRO A 603 3.46 17.41 22.48
C PRO A 603 4.56 16.75 21.64
N ASN A 604 5.83 17.08 21.86
CA ASN A 604 6.96 16.46 21.15
C ASN A 604 8.13 16.15 22.12
N PRO A 605 8.18 14.91 22.65
CA PRO A 605 9.27 14.45 23.51
C PRO A 605 10.65 14.39 22.82
N HIS A 606 10.71 14.28 21.50
CA HIS A 606 11.96 14.27 20.73
C HIS A 606 12.57 15.68 20.60
N GLY A 607 11.74 16.72 20.66
CA GLY A 607 12.15 18.13 20.51
C GLY A 607 12.60 18.50 19.08
N LYS A 608 12.43 17.58 18.13
CA LYS A 608 12.69 17.73 16.70
C LYS A 608 11.72 16.82 15.93
N ALA A 609 11.44 17.17 14.69
CA ALA A 609 10.68 16.38 13.74
C ALA A 609 11.43 16.36 12.40
N ILE A 610 11.25 15.28 11.64
CA ILE A 610 11.71 15.17 10.27
C ILE A 610 10.70 15.91 9.40
N ILE A 611 11.17 16.90 8.66
CA ILE A 611 10.36 17.59 7.64
C ILE A 611 10.42 16.80 6.33
N ASP A 612 11.59 16.21 6.05
CA ASP A 612 11.86 15.36 4.89
C ASP A 612 13.07 14.46 5.24
N ASP A 613 12.95 13.15 5.02
CA ASP A 613 14.05 12.19 5.17
C ASP A 613 14.82 11.95 3.88
N MET A 614 14.34 12.49 2.75
CA MET A 614 14.85 12.29 1.40
C MET A 614 14.78 10.83 0.91
N GLU A 615 13.99 9.97 1.56
CA GLU A 615 13.86 8.54 1.19
C GLU A 615 12.58 8.29 0.38
N SER A 616 11.60 9.19 0.43
CA SER A 616 10.29 9.01 -0.23
C SER A 616 10.31 9.13 -1.77
N SER A 617 11.42 9.59 -2.35
CA SER A 617 11.48 10.00 -3.77
C SER A 617 12.36 9.13 -4.67
N GLU A 618 12.84 7.97 -4.21
CA GLU A 618 13.61 7.08 -5.10
C GLU A 618 12.68 6.34 -6.08
N ALA A 619 12.38 7.00 -7.21
CA ALA A 619 11.91 6.31 -8.40
C ALA A 619 13.06 5.42 -8.91
N ILE A 620 12.86 4.10 -8.88
CA ILE A 620 13.84 3.13 -9.39
C ILE A 620 13.25 2.42 -10.60
N PHE A 621 13.72 2.76 -11.80
CA PHE A 621 13.47 1.97 -13.00
C PHE A 621 14.48 0.83 -13.09
N ARG A 622 13.99 -0.41 -13.09
CA ARG A 622 14.85 -1.60 -13.26
C ARG A 622 14.86 -2.01 -14.73
N VAL A 623 16.04 -1.94 -15.35
CA VAL A 623 16.27 -2.58 -16.65
C VAL A 623 16.31 -4.09 -16.45
N SER A 624 15.61 -4.85 -17.30
CA SER A 624 15.53 -6.31 -17.20
C SER A 624 16.93 -6.94 -17.23
N ASN A 625 17.19 -7.90 -16.33
CA ASN A 625 18.37 -8.76 -16.40
C ASN A 625 18.05 -10.11 -17.08
N GLU A 626 16.83 -10.31 -17.56
CA GLU A 626 16.42 -11.55 -18.24
C GLU A 626 16.92 -11.54 -19.69
N ALA A 627 17.65 -12.58 -20.09
CA ALA A 627 18.24 -12.66 -21.43
C ALA A 627 17.19 -12.66 -22.54
N GLU A 628 15.96 -13.10 -22.25
CA GLU A 628 14.85 -13.08 -23.22
C GLU A 628 14.33 -11.66 -23.51
N SER A 629 14.69 -10.66 -22.69
CA SER A 629 14.39 -9.25 -22.93
C SER A 629 15.44 -8.55 -23.79
N TRP A 630 16.59 -9.18 -24.01
CA TRP A 630 17.71 -8.60 -24.74
C TRP A 630 17.91 -9.30 -26.08
N ILE A 631 18.23 -8.50 -27.09
CA ILE A 631 18.51 -8.95 -28.45
C ILE A 631 19.82 -8.35 -28.94
N ILE A 632 20.33 -8.86 -30.06
CA ILE A 632 21.51 -8.29 -30.70
C ILE A 632 21.19 -6.86 -31.14
N GLY A 633 22.11 -5.93 -30.85
CA GLY A 633 21.96 -4.53 -31.25
C GLY A 633 22.57 -4.23 -32.62
N SER A 634 22.12 -3.15 -33.25
CA SER A 634 22.63 -2.59 -34.50
C SER A 634 23.85 -1.70 -34.25
N GLU A 635 24.26 -0.93 -35.26
CA GLU A 635 25.38 0.01 -35.14
C GLU A 635 25.10 1.06 -34.04
N SER A 636 26.09 1.25 -33.16
CA SER A 636 25.99 2.19 -32.04
C SER A 636 26.15 3.63 -32.53
N GLN A 637 25.26 4.53 -32.11
CA GLN A 637 25.27 5.92 -32.55
C GLN A 637 26.42 6.72 -31.92
N ILE A 638 26.93 6.31 -30.75
CA ILE A 638 28.12 6.92 -30.15
C ILE A 638 29.38 6.63 -30.98
N LEU A 639 29.37 5.55 -31.78
CA LEU A 639 30.48 5.15 -32.63
C LEU A 639 30.45 5.78 -34.04
N GLU A 640 29.44 6.60 -34.38
CA GLU A 640 29.36 7.29 -35.68
C GLU A 640 30.54 8.27 -35.91
N ASP A 641 31.03 8.93 -34.85
CA ASP A 641 32.21 9.82 -34.93
C ASP A 641 33.52 9.04 -35.17
N THR A 642 33.49 7.71 -35.06
CA THR A 642 34.62 6.79 -35.34
C THR A 642 34.51 6.05 -36.67
N GLY A 643 33.36 6.09 -37.36
CA GLY A 643 33.18 5.45 -38.67
C GLY A 643 33.14 3.92 -38.64
N VAL A 644 32.68 3.35 -37.53
CA VAL A 644 32.50 1.90 -37.34
C VAL A 644 31.42 1.41 -38.30
N GLN A 645 31.59 0.25 -38.93
CA GLN A 645 30.60 -0.31 -39.85
C GLN A 645 29.99 -1.54 -39.22
N LEU A 646 28.71 -1.82 -39.49
CA LEU A 646 28.08 -3.07 -39.03
C LEU A 646 28.85 -4.36 -39.42
N THR A 647 29.64 -4.31 -40.49
CA THR A 647 30.54 -5.40 -40.91
C THR A 647 31.71 -5.69 -39.96
N THR A 648 31.98 -4.82 -38.98
CA THR A 648 33.00 -5.00 -37.93
C THR A 648 32.41 -5.44 -36.59
N ARG A 649 31.10 -5.76 -36.55
CA ARG A 649 30.46 -6.34 -35.37
C ARG A 649 30.97 -7.76 -35.14
N GLY A 650 31.55 -8.01 -33.97
CA GLY A 650 31.98 -9.34 -33.52
C GLY A 650 30.81 -10.23 -33.11
N ASP A 651 31.12 -11.48 -32.76
CA ASP A 651 30.12 -12.49 -32.42
C ASP A 651 29.75 -12.38 -30.94
N LEU A 652 28.45 -12.28 -30.64
CA LEU A 652 27.90 -12.37 -29.30
C LEU A 652 27.47 -13.82 -29.04
N LEU A 653 28.28 -14.57 -28.30
CA LEU A 653 28.16 -16.01 -28.14
C LEU A 653 27.05 -16.39 -27.15
N TYR A 654 26.36 -17.50 -27.41
CA TYR A 654 25.32 -18.05 -26.54
C TYR A 654 25.72 -19.38 -25.90
N LYS A 655 25.53 -19.47 -24.57
CA LYS A 655 25.69 -20.69 -23.78
C LYS A 655 24.47 -20.90 -22.90
N ASN A 656 23.98 -22.14 -22.82
CA ASN A 656 22.84 -22.49 -21.99
C ASN A 656 23.27 -23.04 -20.62
N TYR A 657 23.20 -22.21 -19.58
CA TYR A 657 23.51 -22.60 -18.19
C TYR A 657 22.36 -23.30 -17.45
N TYR A 658 21.24 -23.58 -18.12
CA TYR A 658 20.17 -24.37 -17.52
C TYR A 658 20.51 -25.86 -17.56
N LYS A 659 20.59 -26.45 -16.37
CA LYS A 659 20.78 -27.88 -16.18
C LYS A 659 19.45 -28.57 -15.95
N SER A 660 19.11 -29.50 -16.82
CA SER A 660 17.92 -30.33 -16.63
C SER A 660 18.18 -31.40 -15.57
N THR A 661 17.32 -31.43 -14.55
CA THR A 661 17.37 -32.40 -13.46
C THR A 661 16.07 -33.19 -13.38
N VAL A 662 16.20 -34.50 -13.15
CA VAL A 662 15.05 -35.44 -13.16
C VAL A 662 14.03 -35.16 -12.04
N LEU A 663 14.46 -34.51 -10.94
CA LEU A 663 13.62 -34.26 -9.76
C LEU A 663 13.22 -32.78 -9.58
N SER A 664 14.06 -31.82 -10.00
CA SER A 664 13.87 -30.38 -9.76
C SER A 664 13.57 -29.54 -11.01
N GLY A 665 13.51 -30.15 -12.21
CA GLY A 665 13.31 -29.41 -13.46
C GLY A 665 14.60 -28.73 -13.93
N GLU A 666 14.49 -27.58 -14.58
CA GLU A 666 15.63 -26.77 -15.02
C GLU A 666 16.17 -25.93 -13.86
N VAL A 667 17.46 -26.03 -13.59
CA VAL A 667 18.17 -25.24 -12.57
C VAL A 667 19.23 -24.40 -13.29
N LEU A 668 19.24 -23.10 -13.03
CA LEU A 668 20.24 -22.19 -13.58
C LEU A 668 21.54 -22.30 -12.78
N GLU A 669 22.62 -22.67 -13.46
CA GLU A 669 23.94 -22.84 -12.85
C GLU A 669 24.79 -21.55 -13.00
N ASP A 670 25.86 -21.47 -12.21
CA ASP A 670 26.80 -20.34 -12.24
C ASP A 670 27.94 -20.56 -13.26
N LEU A 671 28.72 -19.51 -13.54
CA LEU A 671 29.85 -19.54 -14.48
C LEU A 671 30.93 -20.58 -14.15
N SER A 672 31.00 -21.12 -12.93
CA SER A 672 31.95 -22.17 -12.56
C SER A 672 31.51 -23.58 -12.97
N TRP A 673 30.27 -23.73 -13.42
CA TRP A 673 29.76 -24.99 -13.92
C TRP A 673 30.35 -25.35 -15.28
N GLU A 674 30.87 -26.58 -15.40
CA GLU A 674 31.32 -27.12 -16.69
C GLU A 674 30.12 -27.43 -17.58
N ILE A 675 29.89 -26.55 -18.55
CA ILE A 675 28.78 -26.65 -19.50
C ILE A 675 28.97 -27.83 -20.47
N PRO A 676 27.94 -28.67 -20.70
CA PRO A 676 27.91 -29.66 -21.77
C PRO A 676 28.09 -29.06 -23.17
N GLN A 677 28.77 -29.77 -24.06
CA GLN A 677 29.06 -29.26 -25.41
C GLN A 677 27.82 -29.04 -26.27
N ASP A 678 26.74 -29.78 -26.04
CA ASP A 678 25.44 -29.60 -26.69
C ASP A 678 24.64 -28.39 -26.18
N GLN A 679 25.16 -27.69 -25.17
CA GLN A 679 24.63 -26.44 -24.63
C GLN A 679 25.47 -25.21 -25.02
N VAL A 680 26.50 -25.40 -25.86
CA VAL A 680 27.29 -24.35 -26.49
C VAL A 680 26.86 -24.25 -27.95
N PHE A 681 26.45 -23.08 -28.39
CA PHE A 681 25.87 -22.87 -29.71
C PHE A 681 26.80 -22.03 -30.58
N ASP A 682 26.88 -22.38 -31.87
CA ASP A 682 27.54 -21.52 -32.85
C ASP A 682 26.73 -20.23 -33.01
N TYR A 683 27.41 -19.08 -33.16
CA TYR A 683 26.76 -17.77 -33.28
C TYR A 683 25.68 -17.72 -34.37
N SER A 684 25.94 -18.34 -35.52
CA SER A 684 24.99 -18.42 -36.64
C SER A 684 23.73 -19.24 -36.34
N GLU A 685 23.79 -20.12 -35.33
CA GLU A 685 22.63 -20.90 -34.87
C GLU A 685 21.85 -20.16 -33.78
N LYS A 686 22.58 -19.55 -32.83
CA LYS A 686 22.01 -18.75 -31.75
C LYS A 686 23.03 -17.77 -31.18
N ALA A 687 22.63 -16.50 -31.13
CA ALA A 687 23.39 -15.44 -30.50
C ALA A 687 22.99 -15.24 -29.03
N GLY A 688 23.90 -14.65 -28.27
CA GLY A 688 23.68 -14.19 -26.90
C GLY A 688 22.71 -13.00 -26.82
N PRO A 689 22.49 -12.45 -25.61
CA PRO A 689 23.12 -12.82 -24.33
C PRO A 689 22.48 -14.05 -23.66
N TYR A 690 22.94 -14.41 -22.46
CA TYR A 690 22.37 -15.50 -21.66
C TYR A 690 22.45 -15.24 -20.15
N ASN A 691 21.61 -15.90 -19.35
CA ASN A 691 21.60 -15.78 -17.89
C ASN A 691 22.51 -16.80 -17.20
N THR A 692 22.96 -16.44 -15.99
CA THR A 692 23.61 -17.33 -15.01
C THR A 692 23.09 -17.04 -13.61
N SER A 693 23.23 -17.97 -12.67
CA SER A 693 22.82 -17.75 -11.27
C SER A 693 23.85 -16.96 -10.45
N ASN A 694 24.87 -16.38 -11.10
CA ASN A 694 25.78 -15.46 -10.43
C ASN A 694 25.05 -14.20 -9.97
N HIS A 695 25.39 -13.72 -8.78
CA HIS A 695 24.90 -12.45 -8.23
C HIS A 695 25.86 -11.97 -7.13
N PRO A 696 25.87 -10.67 -6.75
CA PRO A 696 26.59 -10.20 -5.58
C PRO A 696 25.93 -10.69 -4.27
N ASP A 697 26.68 -10.69 -3.15
CA ASP A 697 26.21 -11.22 -1.85
C ASP A 697 24.94 -10.55 -1.29
N TYR A 698 24.59 -9.36 -1.79
CA TYR A 698 23.45 -8.54 -1.36
C TYR A 698 22.27 -8.55 -2.34
N SER A 699 22.35 -9.28 -3.45
CA SER A 699 21.24 -9.46 -4.41
C SER A 699 20.94 -10.94 -4.59
N SER A 700 19.73 -11.27 -5.04
CA SER A 700 19.35 -12.62 -5.49
C SER A 700 18.95 -12.66 -6.97
N GLU A 701 19.11 -11.54 -7.69
CA GLU A 701 18.80 -11.43 -9.11
C GLU A 701 19.88 -12.11 -9.97
N ASN A 702 19.47 -12.82 -11.02
CA ASN A 702 20.38 -13.49 -11.96
C ASN A 702 21.26 -12.48 -12.70
N SER A 703 22.46 -12.91 -13.11
CA SER A 703 23.35 -12.10 -13.95
C SER A 703 23.08 -12.34 -15.43
N LEU A 704 23.07 -11.25 -16.20
CA LEU A 704 23.12 -11.28 -17.66
C LEU A 704 24.59 -11.34 -18.12
N VAL A 705 24.92 -12.28 -19.00
CA VAL A 705 26.28 -12.50 -19.49
C VAL A 705 26.39 -12.12 -20.96
N MET A 706 27.35 -11.26 -21.25
CA MET A 706 27.78 -10.87 -22.60
C MET A 706 29.11 -11.57 -22.88
N GLU A 707 29.06 -12.78 -23.44
CA GLU A 707 30.27 -13.47 -23.94
C GLU A 707 30.48 -13.12 -25.40
N TYR A 708 31.68 -12.68 -25.77
CA TYR A 708 31.96 -12.15 -27.11
C TYR A 708 33.27 -12.68 -27.69
N GLU A 709 33.31 -12.75 -29.02
CA GLU A 709 34.53 -12.98 -29.80
C GLU A 709 34.68 -11.85 -30.84
N ILE A 710 35.81 -11.15 -30.76
CA ILE A 710 36.16 -10.08 -31.71
C ILE A 710 37.31 -10.59 -32.60
N PRO A 711 37.19 -10.53 -33.94
CA PRO A 711 38.23 -10.98 -34.85
C PRO A 711 39.57 -10.23 -34.66
N ASP A 712 40.69 -10.95 -34.78
CA ASP A 712 42.03 -10.34 -34.63
C ASP A 712 42.37 -9.39 -35.80
N GLY A 713 42.72 -8.15 -35.47
CA GLY A 713 43.24 -7.16 -36.42
C GLY A 713 42.23 -6.19 -37.04
N GLY A 714 40.98 -6.12 -36.56
CA GLY A 714 40.04 -5.06 -36.94
C GLY A 714 40.35 -3.73 -36.25
N GLU A 715 40.07 -2.63 -36.95
CA GLU A 715 40.04 -1.30 -36.36
C GLU A 715 38.58 -1.01 -35.97
N ASP A 716 38.36 -0.65 -34.71
CA ASP A 716 37.05 -0.27 -34.15
C ASP A 716 35.97 -1.38 -34.15
N ASP A 717 36.37 -2.64 -33.92
CA ASP A 717 35.41 -3.75 -33.72
C ASP A 717 34.60 -3.61 -32.43
N TYR A 718 33.36 -4.10 -32.44
CA TYR A 718 32.42 -3.94 -31.33
C TYR A 718 31.46 -5.14 -31.21
N VAL A 719 30.84 -5.29 -30.05
CA VAL A 719 29.69 -6.18 -29.82
C VAL A 719 28.63 -5.41 -29.07
N THR A 720 27.36 -5.71 -29.36
CA THR A 720 26.22 -4.86 -29.00
C THR A 720 24.99 -5.72 -28.73
N MET A 721 24.24 -5.33 -27.70
CA MET A 721 22.93 -5.86 -27.37
C MET A 721 22.02 -4.71 -26.96
N VAL A 722 20.73 -4.86 -27.20
CA VAL A 722 19.72 -3.86 -26.91
C VAL A 722 18.52 -4.51 -26.23
N THR A 723 17.85 -3.76 -25.36
CA THR A 723 16.55 -4.12 -24.79
C THR A 723 15.61 -2.95 -24.99
N PRO A 724 14.36 -3.19 -25.43
CA PRO A 724 13.34 -2.15 -25.38
C PRO A 724 13.07 -1.82 -23.91
N VAL A 725 13.02 -0.53 -23.62
CA VAL A 725 12.51 -0.01 -22.35
C VAL A 725 11.13 0.58 -22.62
N GLY A 726 10.19 0.40 -21.69
CA GLY A 726 8.81 0.86 -21.85
C GLY A 726 8.68 2.38 -22.10
N PRO A 727 7.44 2.91 -22.24
CA PRO A 727 7.18 4.33 -22.47
C PRO A 727 7.33 5.12 -21.15
N GLU A 728 8.48 4.99 -20.51
CA GLU A 728 8.80 5.63 -19.25
C GLU A 728 9.39 7.03 -19.52
N ASP A 729 9.00 8.02 -18.72
CA ASP A 729 9.69 9.31 -18.72
C ASP A 729 10.99 9.18 -17.96
N PHE A 730 12.09 9.01 -18.69
CA PHE A 730 13.40 8.87 -18.07
C PHE A 730 13.98 10.19 -17.53
N SER A 731 13.33 11.34 -17.76
CA SER A 731 13.82 12.65 -17.29
C SER A 731 13.79 12.81 -15.76
N ILE A 732 13.05 11.94 -15.05
CA ILE A 732 12.99 11.93 -13.58
C ILE A 732 14.17 11.19 -12.94
N TYR A 733 14.98 10.46 -13.72
CA TYR A 733 16.11 9.68 -13.21
C TYR A 733 17.43 10.40 -13.50
N ASP A 734 18.20 10.67 -12.45
CA ASP A 734 19.49 11.38 -12.56
C ASP A 734 20.69 10.43 -12.74
N THR A 735 20.52 9.15 -12.44
CA THR A 735 21.64 8.18 -12.42
C THR A 735 21.28 6.85 -13.07
N PHE A 736 22.21 6.34 -13.88
CA PHE A 736 22.18 4.96 -14.38
C PHE A 736 23.23 4.15 -13.62
N ASN A 737 22.78 3.16 -12.86
CA ASN A 737 23.64 2.31 -12.04
C ASN A 737 23.78 0.93 -12.67
N ILE A 738 25.02 0.51 -12.95
CA ILE A 738 25.34 -0.83 -13.45
C ILE A 738 26.41 -1.48 -12.58
N LEU A 739 26.19 -2.74 -12.23
CA LEU A 739 27.17 -3.60 -11.59
C LEU A 739 27.65 -4.61 -12.63
N PHE A 740 28.94 -4.60 -12.97
CA PHE A 740 29.50 -5.54 -13.93
C PHE A 740 30.81 -6.14 -13.41
N LYS A 741 31.14 -7.33 -13.94
CA LYS A 741 32.39 -8.04 -13.63
C LYS A 741 32.94 -8.64 -14.92
N ALA A 742 34.17 -8.28 -15.27
CA ALA A 742 34.88 -8.88 -16.39
C ALA A 742 35.66 -10.12 -15.92
N THR A 743 35.51 -11.24 -16.62
CA THR A 743 36.24 -12.49 -16.39
C THR A 743 36.75 -13.03 -17.72
N GLU A 744 37.90 -13.71 -17.71
CA GLU A 744 38.42 -14.42 -18.91
C GLU A 744 38.68 -13.52 -20.14
N ILE A 745 39.03 -12.24 -19.91
CA ILE A 745 39.35 -11.29 -20.99
C ILE A 745 40.73 -11.60 -21.59
N GLU A 746 40.77 -11.91 -22.87
CA GLU A 746 41.97 -12.03 -23.70
C GLU A 746 42.05 -10.90 -24.74
N GLY A 747 43.24 -10.58 -25.25
CA GLY A 747 43.40 -9.59 -26.33
C GLY A 747 43.54 -8.10 -25.93
N GLY A 748 43.06 -7.67 -24.75
CA GLY A 748 43.27 -6.31 -24.26
C GLY A 748 42.13 -5.77 -23.37
N PRO A 749 42.21 -4.51 -22.91
CA PRO A 749 41.12 -3.89 -22.17
C PRO A 749 39.94 -3.58 -23.08
N VAL A 750 38.73 -3.94 -22.65
CA VAL A 750 37.46 -3.62 -23.35
C VAL A 750 36.82 -2.37 -22.75
N ARG A 751 36.19 -1.56 -23.61
CA ARG A 751 35.41 -0.38 -23.22
C ARG A 751 33.93 -0.74 -23.29
N LEU A 752 33.22 -0.48 -22.21
CA LEU A 752 31.76 -0.60 -22.17
C LEU A 752 31.16 0.77 -22.44
N TYR A 753 30.26 0.82 -23.42
CA TYR A 753 29.41 1.97 -23.70
C TYR A 753 27.97 1.58 -23.40
N VAL A 754 27.18 2.54 -22.92
CA VAL A 754 25.75 2.38 -22.70
C VAL A 754 25.07 3.53 -23.41
N GLU A 755 24.13 3.20 -24.29
CA GLU A 755 23.39 4.18 -25.08
C GLU A 755 21.94 4.16 -24.65
N PHE A 756 21.35 5.35 -24.59
CA PHE A 756 19.91 5.50 -24.43
C PHE A 756 19.38 6.13 -25.71
N LEU A 757 18.70 5.32 -26.52
CA LEU A 757 18.30 5.70 -27.87
C LEU A 757 16.81 5.97 -27.91
N LYS A 758 16.43 7.18 -28.34
CA LYS A 758 15.03 7.55 -28.59
C LYS A 758 14.52 6.91 -29.88
N ASP A 759 15.36 6.92 -30.91
CA ASP A 759 15.10 6.33 -32.21
C ASP A 759 16.20 5.29 -32.47
N TYR A 760 15.80 4.02 -32.52
CA TYR A 760 16.71 2.89 -32.75
C TYR A 760 16.58 2.39 -34.19
N ASN A 761 17.71 2.12 -34.85
CA ASN A 761 17.71 1.55 -36.20
C ASN A 761 17.73 0.02 -36.10
N GLU A 762 16.68 -0.65 -36.59
CA GLU A 762 16.53 -2.12 -36.50
C GLU A 762 17.23 -2.88 -37.63
N ASP A 763 18.00 -2.20 -38.47
CA ASP A 763 18.83 -2.82 -39.51
C ASP A 763 20.03 -3.55 -38.87
N LEU A 764 19.92 -4.87 -38.70
CA LEU A 764 20.93 -5.73 -38.05
C LEU A 764 21.96 -6.29 -39.04
N ASP A 765 21.72 -6.21 -40.36
CA ASP A 765 22.61 -6.72 -41.41
C ASP A 765 23.15 -5.66 -42.39
N GLY A 766 22.70 -4.41 -42.27
CA GLY A 766 23.24 -3.23 -42.92
C GLY A 766 22.75 -3.08 -44.35
N ASP A 767 21.66 -3.74 -44.73
CA ASP A 767 21.11 -3.70 -46.08
C ASP A 767 20.20 -2.48 -46.33
N GLY A 768 19.93 -1.68 -45.29
CA GLY A 768 19.08 -0.49 -45.33
C GLY A 768 17.59 -0.80 -45.31
N VAL A 769 17.20 -2.03 -44.99
CA VAL A 769 15.82 -2.48 -44.77
C VAL A 769 15.69 -2.86 -43.29
N LEU A 770 14.53 -2.52 -42.69
CA LEU A 770 14.25 -2.95 -41.32
C LEU A 770 14.11 -4.48 -41.29
N ASP A 771 14.89 -5.12 -40.41
CA ASP A 771 14.77 -6.55 -40.16
C ASP A 771 13.50 -6.84 -39.36
N GLY A 772 12.60 -7.62 -39.93
CA GLY A 772 11.31 -7.96 -39.32
C GLY A 772 11.29 -9.33 -38.65
N GLU A 773 10.42 -9.47 -37.66
CA GLU A 773 10.14 -10.76 -37.02
C GLU A 773 9.45 -11.75 -37.96
N LYS A 774 9.67 -13.06 -37.74
CA LYS A 774 8.94 -14.11 -38.47
C LYS A 774 7.51 -14.30 -37.93
N SER A 775 7.23 -13.87 -36.70
CA SER A 775 5.92 -13.95 -36.03
C SER A 775 5.81 -12.92 -34.91
N VAL A 776 4.58 -12.45 -34.65
CA VAL A 776 4.14 -11.61 -33.52
C VAL A 776 4.33 -12.21 -32.11
N ASN A 777 4.99 -13.36 -31.99
CA ASN A 777 5.28 -14.04 -30.72
C ASN A 777 6.79 -14.25 -30.53
N ASP A 778 7.60 -13.78 -31.48
CA ASP A 778 9.04 -13.72 -31.29
C ASP A 778 9.31 -12.51 -30.37
N ASN A 779 10.35 -12.58 -29.53
CA ASN A 779 10.80 -11.46 -28.71
C ASN A 779 11.77 -10.58 -29.52
N GLY A 780 11.36 -10.15 -30.71
CA GLY A 780 11.99 -9.08 -31.47
C GLY A 780 11.20 -7.77 -31.28
N PHE A 781 11.64 -6.74 -32.00
CA PHE A 781 11.35 -5.33 -31.74
C PHE A 781 9.86 -4.97 -31.57
#